data_AF-A0A9P5XW44-F1
#
_entry.id   AF-A0A9P5XW44-F1
#
_cell.length_a   1.000
_cell.length_b   1.000
_cell.length_c   1.000
_cell.angle_alpha   90.00
_cell.angle_beta   90.00
_cell.angle_gamma   90.00
#
_symmetry.space_group_name_H-M   'P 1'
#
loop_
_entity.id
_entity.type
_entity.pdbx_description
1 polymer ?
#
loop_
_entity_poly.entity_id
_entity_poly.type
_entity_poly.pdbx_seq_one_letter_code
_entity_poly.pdbx_strand_id
1 'polypeptide(L)'
;MVEDSFGLAQQVFKAEHSLIRVDVYHESSLTFSVLNAFLATITDSAIGIAPSYGPKCIIDTIAFSTTTHILVIKLSKARQSKKKSIQTARNLLHDLILCDPKRTKYAFQMDRLAAALHFDLDLRINQAVDLLSAKRTSTDRHSLAGLLEVLRCESNLNKAQVTALFKGGEASDTPTRITATQAWAAYQASHLDSMSKRLGRIAKINTDTIGETVLGVLAKTARDANRLITLKPTRVKNEVDGTFNRSKANVELVIEIQTSCKGKVTTLVGQSKRINGRAATIVLKNPLLDGKICSVTTIGREVMTSAETMREDVILKSLQELGTVPLPPVPIDFSSAKTLNRSQVFAVNAILSNNDTNRITLIHGPPGTGKTTIIAAAVTSFMISSSHDHTLWLVAQSNVAVKNIAEKLAIVDFFDFKILVSKDFHFDYSRHEHLYEKIMKNPIRSDDPVDDLVATGRLLLGSRVILSTLMAPYGQSYVEDLRSIFEISHLRKRAVFLDTQYRMPVPIANFISRNVYTNRLKTEHPIKALTSCVFVNVPTGKEEKKGHSWMNVRGVSTALALVRKFNKYGKSYRIITAYDGNEDDYIILSLVRTGNLGFMKEHRRMNVMLTRCKKGIIILTNRTLIEGKASSSLVGSLAKSLGPKAWVESGQVPRSNFYPFPN
;
A
#
# COMPACT_ATOMS: atom_id res chain seq x y z
N MET A 1 -23.37 -9.44 38.54
CA MET A 1 -23.90 -8.22 39.18
C MET A 1 -23.58 -7.04 38.28
N VAL A 2 -24.37 -5.96 38.33
CA VAL A 2 -24.04 -4.70 37.65
C VAL A 2 -22.71 -4.20 38.21
N GLU A 3 -21.76 -3.86 37.35
CA GLU A 3 -20.47 -3.30 37.79
C GLU A 3 -20.60 -1.83 38.18
N ASP A 4 -21.38 -1.08 37.41
CA ASP A 4 -21.58 0.36 37.59
C ASP A 4 -22.93 0.77 36.97
N SER A 5 -23.60 1.78 37.53
CA SER A 5 -24.85 2.33 37.02
C SER A 5 -24.90 3.84 37.24
N PHE A 6 -25.23 4.60 36.18
CA PHE A 6 -25.30 6.05 36.25
C PHE A 6 -26.30 6.64 35.26
N GLY A 7 -26.72 7.88 35.52
CA GLY A 7 -27.52 8.66 34.58
C GLY A 7 -26.65 9.40 33.55
N LEU A 8 -27.02 9.31 32.28
CA LEU A 8 -26.38 10.05 31.18
C LEU A 8 -27.22 11.26 30.79
N ALA A 9 -26.63 12.46 30.93
CA ALA A 9 -27.22 13.71 30.48
C ALA A 9 -26.98 13.89 28.97
N GLN A 10 -28.02 14.31 28.24
CA GLN A 10 -28.04 14.33 26.78
C GLN A 10 -27.49 15.66 26.24
N GLN A 11 -26.16 15.84 26.27
CA GLN A 11 -25.53 17.12 25.90
C GLN A 11 -25.25 17.31 24.39
N VAL A 12 -25.59 16.33 23.57
CA VAL A 12 -25.34 16.36 22.10
C VAL A 12 -26.33 17.27 21.38
N PHE A 13 -27.59 17.30 21.83
CA PHE A 13 -28.65 18.16 21.32
C PHE A 13 -28.98 19.25 22.35
N LYS A 14 -29.45 20.41 21.90
CA LYS A 14 -29.81 21.58 22.72
C LYS A 14 -31.20 21.47 23.37
N ALA A 15 -31.72 20.26 23.54
CA ALA A 15 -33.04 20.00 24.12
C ALA A 15 -32.89 19.36 25.51
N GLU A 16 -33.81 19.69 26.42
CA GLU A 16 -33.91 18.99 27.70
C GLU A 16 -34.50 17.60 27.49
N HIS A 17 -33.81 16.60 28.00
CA HIS A 17 -34.24 15.22 27.92
C HIS A 17 -34.03 14.53 29.27
N SER A 18 -34.87 13.53 29.56
CA SER A 18 -34.73 12.71 30.77
C SER A 18 -33.38 12.01 30.83
N LEU A 19 -32.81 11.89 32.03
CA LEU A 19 -31.59 11.12 32.27
C LEU A 19 -31.77 9.69 31.75
N ILE A 20 -30.86 9.25 30.90
CA ILE A 20 -30.85 7.88 30.37
C ILE A 20 -30.11 7.01 31.37
N ARG A 21 -30.71 5.89 31.75
CA ARG A 21 -30.04 4.95 32.64
C ARG A 21 -28.96 4.17 31.87
N VAL A 22 -27.74 4.19 32.39
CA VAL A 22 -26.62 3.41 31.86
C VAL A 22 -26.29 2.31 32.87
N ASP A 23 -26.37 1.05 32.46
CA ASP A 23 -25.92 -0.08 33.26
C ASP A 23 -24.71 -0.73 32.60
N VAL A 24 -23.62 -0.87 33.37
CA VAL A 24 -22.35 -1.43 32.92
C VAL A 24 -22.20 -2.84 33.46
N TYR A 25 -21.95 -3.79 32.56
CA TYR A 25 -21.70 -5.18 32.87
C TYR A 25 -20.37 -5.64 32.28
N HIS A 26 -19.68 -6.51 33.00
CA HIS A 26 -18.67 -7.36 32.40
C HIS A 26 -19.33 -8.51 31.65
N GLU A 27 -18.74 -8.91 30.52
CA GLU A 27 -19.23 -9.98 29.65
C GLU A 27 -19.55 -11.28 30.39
N SER A 28 -18.75 -11.67 31.39
CA SER A 28 -18.98 -12.89 32.20
C SER A 28 -20.22 -12.83 33.09
N SER A 29 -20.78 -11.64 33.32
CA SER A 29 -21.96 -11.41 34.16
C SER A 29 -23.25 -11.32 33.35
N LEU A 30 -23.18 -11.44 32.02
CA LEU A 30 -24.35 -11.41 31.15
C LEU A 30 -25.14 -12.70 31.29
N THR A 31 -26.43 -12.54 31.58
CA THR A 31 -27.40 -13.64 31.64
C THR A 31 -28.60 -13.31 30.77
N PHE A 32 -29.43 -14.31 30.48
CA PHE A 32 -30.68 -14.11 29.76
C PHE A 32 -31.56 -13.06 30.44
N SER A 33 -31.66 -13.06 31.77
CA SER A 33 -32.46 -12.08 32.53
C SER A 33 -31.96 -10.64 32.32
N VAL A 34 -30.64 -10.42 32.36
CA VAL A 34 -30.04 -9.09 32.14
C VAL A 34 -30.35 -8.58 30.73
N LEU A 35 -30.12 -9.42 29.71
CA LEU A 35 -30.40 -9.03 28.34
C LEU A 35 -31.90 -8.83 28.13
N ASN A 36 -32.75 -9.71 28.63
CA ASN A 36 -34.21 -9.59 28.49
C ASN A 36 -34.76 -8.33 29.17
N ALA A 37 -34.22 -7.92 30.32
CA ALA A 37 -34.56 -6.66 30.97
C ALA A 37 -34.19 -5.45 30.11
N PHE A 38 -33.03 -5.47 29.46
CA PHE A 38 -32.67 -4.46 28.46
C PHE A 38 -33.62 -4.47 27.26
N LEU A 39 -33.92 -5.65 26.71
CA LEU A 39 -34.81 -5.80 25.55
C LEU A 39 -36.25 -5.35 25.83
N ALA A 40 -36.70 -5.43 27.09
CA ALA A 40 -38.00 -4.92 27.50
C ALA A 40 -38.09 -3.39 27.44
N THR A 41 -36.96 -2.68 27.39
CA THR A 41 -36.93 -1.21 27.24
C THR A 41 -37.08 -0.75 25.79
N ILE A 42 -37.11 -1.69 24.85
CA ILE A 42 -37.20 -1.42 23.42
C ILE A 42 -38.66 -1.22 23.04
N THR A 43 -38.99 0.01 22.66
CA THR A 43 -40.34 0.44 22.24
C THR A 43 -40.55 0.37 20.73
N ASP A 44 -39.46 0.30 19.97
CA ASP A 44 -39.41 0.25 18.51
C ASP A 44 -38.54 -0.93 18.02
N SER A 45 -38.23 -1.02 16.72
CA SER A 45 -37.34 -2.07 16.21
C SER A 45 -35.85 -1.69 16.25
N ALA A 46 -35.49 -0.50 16.73
CA ALA A 46 -34.18 0.09 16.58
C ALA A 46 -33.30 -0.07 17.83
N ILE A 47 -32.02 -0.34 17.61
CA ILE A 47 -30.99 -0.32 18.65
C ILE A 47 -29.82 0.51 18.16
N GLY A 48 -29.42 1.54 18.93
CA GLY A 48 -28.18 2.27 18.68
C GLY A 48 -26.99 1.49 19.23
N ILE A 49 -25.91 1.37 18.48
CA ILE A 49 -24.70 0.63 18.90
C ILE A 49 -23.45 1.49 18.72
N ALA A 50 -22.55 1.44 19.70
CA ALA A 50 -21.21 1.97 19.58
C ALA A 50 -20.16 1.06 20.24
N PRO A 51 -19.04 0.77 19.55
CA PRO A 51 -17.89 0.10 20.15
C PRO A 51 -16.85 1.08 20.70
N SER A 52 -16.07 0.60 21.66
CA SER A 52 -14.74 1.14 21.98
C SER A 52 -13.66 0.11 21.64
N TYR A 53 -12.47 0.62 21.34
CA TYR A 53 -11.33 -0.16 20.91
C TYR A 53 -10.12 0.13 21.81
N GLY A 54 -9.58 -0.92 22.39
CA GLY A 54 -8.37 -0.89 23.20
C GLY A 54 -7.08 -0.95 22.37
N PRO A 55 -5.95 -1.31 23.01
CA PRO A 55 -4.66 -1.46 22.33
C PRO A 55 -4.72 -2.39 21.11
N LYS A 56 -3.96 -2.06 20.06
CA LYS A 56 -3.94 -2.78 18.77
C LYS A 56 -5.31 -2.82 18.05
N CYS A 57 -6.16 -1.82 18.34
CA CYS A 57 -7.52 -1.67 17.84
C CYS A 57 -8.52 -2.74 18.27
N ILE A 58 -8.18 -3.65 19.20
CA ILE A 58 -9.05 -4.77 19.61
C ILE A 58 -10.30 -4.23 20.29
N ILE A 59 -11.49 -4.73 19.92
CA ILE A 59 -12.75 -4.32 20.57
C ILE A 59 -12.72 -4.68 22.05
N ASP A 60 -13.02 -3.71 22.91
CA ASP A 60 -12.95 -3.87 24.37
C ASP A 60 -14.27 -3.59 25.07
N THR A 61 -15.16 -2.81 24.46
CA THR A 61 -16.47 -2.46 25.02
C THR A 61 -17.47 -2.29 23.88
N ILE A 62 -18.72 -2.69 24.11
CA ILE A 62 -19.85 -2.42 23.22
C ILE A 62 -20.99 -1.84 24.05
N ALA A 63 -21.56 -0.74 23.59
CA ALA A 63 -22.76 -0.15 24.17
C ALA A 63 -23.96 -0.32 23.23
N PHE A 64 -25.11 -0.68 23.80
CA PHE A 64 -26.40 -0.79 23.13
C PHE A 64 -27.37 0.20 23.76
N SER A 65 -28.02 1.03 22.95
CA SER A 65 -28.94 2.07 23.41
C SER A 65 -30.35 1.83 22.89
N THR A 66 -31.31 2.08 23.76
CA THR A 66 -32.73 2.25 23.48
C THR A 66 -33.13 3.70 23.79
N THR A 67 -34.43 4.00 23.84
CA THR A 67 -34.92 5.33 24.20
C THR A 67 -34.54 5.74 25.63
N THR A 68 -34.59 4.80 26.58
CA THR A 68 -34.49 5.11 28.03
C THR A 68 -33.34 4.39 28.72
N HIS A 69 -32.69 3.43 28.05
CA HIS A 69 -31.67 2.60 28.67
C HIS A 69 -30.46 2.36 27.76
N ILE A 70 -29.27 2.35 28.34
CA ILE A 70 -28.01 1.99 27.66
C ILE A 70 -27.36 0.84 28.43
N LEU A 71 -27.19 -0.28 27.74
CA LEU A 71 -26.43 -1.43 28.24
C LEU A 71 -25.00 -1.33 27.72
N VAL A 72 -24.03 -1.17 28.63
CA VAL A 72 -22.60 -1.19 28.30
C VAL A 72 -22.00 -2.53 28.70
N ILE A 73 -21.32 -3.19 27.77
CA ILE A 73 -20.68 -4.49 27.97
C ILE A 73 -19.17 -4.33 27.83
N LYS A 74 -18.42 -4.52 28.93
CA LYS A 74 -16.96 -4.65 28.90
C LYS A 74 -16.57 -6.07 28.53
N LEU A 75 -15.79 -6.21 27.46
CA LEU A 75 -15.44 -7.50 26.86
C LEU A 75 -14.14 -8.06 27.45
N SER A 76 -14.10 -9.39 27.58
CA SER A 76 -12.92 -10.10 28.06
C SER A 76 -11.84 -10.20 27.00
N LYS A 77 -10.57 -10.13 27.42
CA LYS A 77 -9.41 -10.31 26.53
C LYS A 77 -9.41 -11.72 25.92
N ALA A 78 -8.83 -11.88 24.72
CA ALA A 78 -8.81 -13.15 23.97
C ALA A 78 -8.39 -14.40 24.78
N ARG A 79 -7.48 -14.30 25.77
CA ARG A 79 -7.10 -15.44 26.64
C ARG A 79 -8.23 -15.95 27.54
N GLN A 80 -9.18 -15.10 27.91
CA GLN A 80 -10.31 -15.42 28.78
C GLN A 80 -11.53 -15.92 27.98
N SER A 81 -11.57 -15.71 26.66
CA SER A 81 -12.69 -16.12 25.77
C SER A 81 -13.05 -17.60 25.85
N LYS A 82 -12.11 -18.47 26.24
CA LYS A 82 -12.33 -19.93 26.36
C LYS A 82 -13.15 -20.35 27.60
N LYS A 83 -13.47 -19.42 28.51
CA LYS A 83 -14.32 -19.75 29.67
C LYS A 83 -15.76 -20.01 29.20
N LYS A 84 -16.36 -21.11 29.66
CA LYS A 84 -17.74 -21.49 29.32
C LYS A 84 -18.75 -20.36 29.56
N SER A 85 -18.62 -19.62 30.66
CA SER A 85 -19.50 -18.49 30.98
C SER A 85 -19.43 -17.35 29.95
N ILE A 86 -18.25 -17.07 29.39
CA ILE A 86 -18.07 -16.05 28.35
C ILE A 86 -18.66 -16.55 27.03
N GLN A 87 -18.48 -17.82 26.67
CA GLN A 87 -19.10 -18.38 25.46
C GLN A 87 -20.63 -18.35 25.55
N THR A 88 -21.19 -18.73 26.70
CA THR A 88 -22.64 -18.65 26.93
C THR A 88 -23.15 -17.20 26.80
N ALA A 89 -22.45 -16.23 27.40
CA ALA A 89 -22.79 -14.82 27.28
C ALA A 89 -22.75 -14.32 25.82
N ARG A 90 -21.72 -14.72 25.06
CA ARG A 90 -21.59 -14.37 23.63
C ARG A 90 -22.69 -14.98 22.77
N ASN A 91 -23.05 -16.24 23.00
CA ASN A 91 -24.15 -16.88 22.30
C ASN A 91 -25.47 -16.15 22.59
N LEU A 92 -25.73 -15.79 23.85
CA LEU A 92 -26.91 -15.01 24.22
C LEU A 92 -26.93 -13.63 23.54
N LEU A 93 -25.79 -12.93 23.53
CA LEU A 93 -25.66 -11.62 22.87
C LEU A 93 -25.87 -11.73 21.35
N HIS A 94 -25.31 -12.78 20.75
CA HIS A 94 -25.48 -13.12 19.34
C HIS A 94 -26.96 -13.31 19.00
N ASP A 95 -27.63 -14.23 19.69
CA ASP A 95 -28.98 -14.66 19.34
C ASP A 95 -30.05 -13.60 19.66
N LEU A 96 -29.90 -12.89 20.79
CA LEU A 96 -30.94 -11.98 21.28
C LEU A 96 -30.82 -10.55 20.76
N ILE A 97 -29.64 -10.13 20.29
CA ILE A 97 -29.38 -8.74 19.88
C ILE A 97 -28.75 -8.68 18.49
N LEU A 98 -27.55 -9.23 18.33
CA LEU A 98 -26.73 -8.99 17.13
C LEU A 98 -27.34 -9.63 15.88
N CYS A 99 -27.89 -10.83 16.02
CA CYS A 99 -28.49 -11.59 14.93
C CYS A 99 -30.02 -11.74 15.05
N ASP A 100 -30.68 -10.96 15.92
CA ASP A 100 -32.15 -10.89 15.93
C ASP A 100 -32.67 -10.16 14.67
N PRO A 101 -33.40 -10.84 13.76
CA PRO A 101 -33.88 -10.25 12.52
C PRO A 101 -35.00 -9.23 12.74
N LYS A 102 -35.63 -9.21 13.92
CA LYS A 102 -36.68 -8.23 14.27
C LYS A 102 -36.12 -6.87 14.63
N ARG A 103 -34.80 -6.78 14.86
CA ARG A 103 -34.14 -5.59 15.39
C ARG A 103 -33.16 -5.04 14.39
N THR A 104 -33.31 -3.77 14.04
CA THR A 104 -32.37 -3.03 13.20
C THR A 104 -31.34 -2.33 14.08
N LYS A 105 -30.06 -2.59 13.81
CA LYS A 105 -28.94 -2.07 14.59
C LYS A 105 -28.33 -0.87 13.85
N TYR A 106 -28.18 0.27 14.50
CA TYR A 106 -27.66 1.50 13.91
C TYR A 106 -26.32 1.90 14.53
N ALA A 107 -25.31 2.17 13.71
CA ALA A 107 -24.01 2.66 14.16
C ALA A 107 -23.39 3.61 13.14
N PHE A 108 -22.51 4.52 13.57
CA PHE A 108 -21.83 5.45 12.66
C PHE A 108 -20.79 4.76 11.76
N GLN A 109 -20.20 3.64 12.19
CA GLN A 109 -19.19 2.90 11.43
C GLN A 109 -19.47 1.40 11.54
N MET A 110 -20.62 0.97 10.99
CA MET A 110 -21.14 -0.37 11.21
C MET A 110 -20.27 -1.47 10.59
N ASP A 111 -19.64 -1.21 9.45
CA ASP A 111 -18.62 -2.06 8.83
C ASP A 111 -17.44 -2.37 9.76
N ARG A 112 -16.93 -1.35 10.45
CA ARG A 112 -15.81 -1.50 11.40
C ARG A 112 -16.22 -2.33 12.60
N LEU A 113 -17.44 -2.16 13.09
CA LEU A 113 -18.01 -2.96 14.16
C LEU A 113 -18.20 -4.42 13.72
N ALA A 114 -18.85 -4.66 12.58
CA ALA A 114 -19.09 -6.00 12.03
C ALA A 114 -17.78 -6.77 11.82
N ALA A 115 -16.76 -6.12 11.26
CA ALA A 115 -15.43 -6.70 11.12
C ALA A 115 -14.78 -7.04 12.47
N ALA A 116 -14.96 -6.20 13.49
CA ALA A 116 -14.41 -6.44 14.82
C ALA A 116 -15.14 -7.57 15.57
N LEU A 117 -16.46 -7.63 15.48
CA LEU A 117 -17.28 -8.71 16.05
C LEU A 117 -16.80 -10.07 15.54
N HIS A 118 -16.60 -10.20 14.22
CA HIS A 118 -16.13 -11.45 13.63
C HIS A 118 -14.67 -11.73 13.97
N PHE A 119 -13.75 -10.80 13.68
CA PHE A 119 -12.32 -11.06 13.80
C PHE A 119 -11.81 -11.16 15.25
N ASP A 120 -12.39 -10.37 16.17
CA ASP A 120 -11.92 -10.33 17.56
C ASP A 120 -12.73 -11.27 18.48
N LEU A 121 -14.03 -11.49 18.20
CA LEU A 121 -14.94 -12.20 19.11
C LEU A 121 -15.59 -13.45 18.52
N ASP A 122 -15.43 -13.71 17.22
CA ASP A 122 -16.12 -14.78 16.48
C ASP A 122 -17.66 -14.64 16.53
N LEU A 123 -18.15 -13.39 16.41
CA LEU A 123 -19.57 -13.06 16.40
C LEU A 123 -20.01 -12.48 15.06
N ARG A 124 -21.27 -12.74 14.71
CA ARG A 124 -21.94 -12.21 13.52
C ARG A 124 -22.95 -11.13 13.90
N ILE A 125 -23.37 -10.35 12.91
CA ILE A 125 -24.39 -9.31 13.01
C ILE A 125 -25.23 -9.26 11.73
N ASN A 126 -26.54 -9.09 11.87
CA ASN A 126 -27.46 -8.89 10.75
C ASN A 126 -28.32 -7.64 10.97
N GLN A 127 -29.15 -7.27 9.98
CA GLN A 127 -30.01 -6.10 10.05
C GLN A 127 -29.26 -4.82 10.51
N ALA A 128 -27.99 -4.69 10.10
CA ALA A 128 -27.10 -3.66 10.60
C ALA A 128 -26.99 -2.51 9.60
N VAL A 129 -27.30 -1.29 10.03
CA VAL A 129 -27.31 -0.08 9.21
C VAL A 129 -26.16 0.82 9.60
N ASP A 130 -25.39 1.21 8.60
CA ASP A 130 -24.37 2.25 8.73
C ASP A 130 -25.00 3.63 8.55
N LEU A 131 -25.04 4.42 9.62
CA LEU A 131 -25.65 5.75 9.61
C LEU A 131 -24.92 6.72 8.68
N LEU A 132 -23.59 6.60 8.55
CA LEU A 132 -22.79 7.48 7.69
C LEU A 132 -23.00 7.22 6.19
N SER A 133 -23.61 6.09 5.83
CA SER A 133 -24.05 5.81 4.47
C SER A 133 -25.26 6.65 4.05
N ALA A 134 -25.93 7.30 5.01
CA ALA A 134 -27.08 8.14 4.71
C ALA A 134 -26.72 9.48 4.09
N LYS A 135 -25.45 9.95 4.18
CA LYS A 135 -24.98 11.30 3.79
C LYS A 135 -25.35 11.68 2.35
N ARG A 136 -25.63 12.96 2.11
CA ARG A 136 -25.91 13.58 0.81
C ARG A 136 -24.64 14.11 0.14
N THR A 137 -23.71 14.63 0.93
CA THR A 137 -22.50 15.25 0.39
C THR A 137 -21.38 14.23 0.19
N SER A 138 -20.52 14.46 -0.81
CA SER A 138 -19.29 13.68 -1.04
C SER A 138 -18.21 13.90 0.02
N THR A 139 -18.54 14.57 1.13
CA THR A 139 -17.64 14.78 2.27
C THR A 139 -17.15 13.45 2.83
N ASP A 140 -15.89 13.43 3.28
CA ASP A 140 -15.26 12.25 3.85
C ASP A 140 -16.09 11.65 5.01
N ARG A 141 -16.16 10.32 5.07
CA ARG A 141 -16.92 9.56 6.08
C ARG A 141 -16.40 9.80 7.50
N HIS A 142 -15.12 10.07 7.66
CA HIS A 142 -14.51 10.34 8.97
C HIS A 142 -14.45 11.83 9.32
N SER A 143 -14.97 12.68 8.43
CA SER A 143 -15.00 14.11 8.65
C SER A 143 -16.05 14.49 9.70
N LEU A 144 -15.75 15.58 10.45
CA LEU A 144 -16.73 16.17 11.35
C LEU A 144 -17.96 16.64 10.57
N ALA A 145 -17.79 17.14 9.34
CA ALA A 145 -18.89 17.54 8.48
C ALA A 145 -19.86 16.39 8.18
N GLY A 146 -19.33 15.19 7.88
CA GLY A 146 -20.14 14.00 7.63
C GLY A 146 -20.94 13.55 8.86
N LEU A 147 -20.30 13.53 10.04
CA LEU A 147 -20.97 13.23 11.31
C LEU A 147 -22.07 14.25 11.63
N LEU A 148 -21.77 15.54 11.48
CA LEU A 148 -22.73 16.62 11.69
C LEU A 148 -23.89 16.55 10.70
N GLU A 149 -23.69 16.06 9.48
CA GLU A 149 -24.76 15.92 8.48
C GLU A 149 -25.78 14.84 8.87
N VAL A 150 -25.31 13.73 9.42
CA VAL A 150 -26.18 12.61 9.85
C VAL A 150 -26.89 12.94 11.16
N LEU A 151 -26.20 13.63 12.07
CA LEU A 151 -26.76 14.10 13.34
C LEU A 151 -27.63 15.36 13.19
N ARG A 152 -27.71 15.96 11.99
CA ARG A 152 -28.36 17.25 11.79
C ARG A 152 -29.87 17.14 11.92
N CYS A 153 -30.37 17.59 13.05
CA CYS A 153 -31.73 18.11 13.19
C CYS A 153 -31.66 19.64 12.97
N GLU A 154 -32.68 20.23 12.35
CA GLU A 154 -32.72 21.66 12.04
C GLU A 154 -32.46 22.48 13.34
N SER A 155 -31.34 23.22 13.37
CA SER A 155 -30.88 24.18 14.41
C SER A 155 -30.42 23.73 15.82
N ASN A 156 -30.63 22.48 16.29
CA ASN A 156 -30.46 22.13 17.72
C ASN A 156 -29.22 21.30 18.14
N LEU A 157 -28.10 21.33 17.41
CA LEU A 157 -26.91 20.52 17.75
C LEU A 157 -25.82 21.30 18.49
N ASN A 158 -25.19 20.70 19.51
CA ASN A 158 -23.98 21.24 20.14
C ASN A 158 -22.72 20.74 19.41
N LYS A 159 -22.22 21.57 18.46
CA LYS A 159 -21.05 21.22 17.63
C LYS A 159 -19.77 20.94 18.44
N ALA A 160 -19.56 21.64 19.55
CA ALA A 160 -18.39 21.46 20.40
C ALA A 160 -18.41 20.08 21.06
N GLN A 161 -19.58 19.69 21.60
CA GLN A 161 -19.80 18.37 22.21
C GLN A 161 -19.66 17.24 21.19
N VAL A 162 -20.22 17.38 19.98
CA VAL A 162 -20.05 16.38 18.91
C VAL A 162 -18.58 16.23 18.50
N THR A 163 -17.84 17.34 18.43
CA THR A 163 -16.41 17.31 18.11
C THR A 163 -15.63 16.57 19.20
N ALA A 164 -15.89 16.88 20.47
CA ALA A 164 -15.27 16.20 21.60
C ALA A 164 -15.60 14.69 21.61
N LEU A 165 -16.85 14.33 21.34
CA LEU A 165 -17.36 12.96 21.36
C LEU A 165 -16.75 12.04 20.29
N PHE A 166 -16.50 12.56 19.07
CA PHE A 166 -16.06 11.73 17.94
C PHE A 166 -14.61 11.95 17.50
N LYS A 167 -14.03 13.14 17.75
CA LYS A 167 -12.64 13.45 17.34
C LYS A 167 -11.65 13.48 18.48
N GLY A 168 -12.12 13.39 19.72
CA GLY A 168 -11.29 13.52 20.91
C GLY A 168 -10.95 14.99 21.16
N GLY A 169 -11.33 15.48 22.34
CA GLY A 169 -10.88 16.75 22.90
C GLY A 169 -10.47 16.55 24.36
N GLU A 170 -10.20 17.64 25.08
CA GLU A 170 -10.02 17.67 26.54
C GLU A 170 -11.35 17.34 27.27
N ALA A 171 -12.05 16.30 26.86
CA ALA A 171 -13.25 15.83 27.55
C ALA A 171 -12.82 15.10 28.83
N SER A 172 -13.32 15.54 29.97
CA SER A 172 -13.14 14.92 31.29
C SER A 172 -13.85 13.56 31.43
N ASP A 173 -14.52 13.08 30.39
CA ASP A 173 -15.39 11.90 30.44
C ASP A 173 -14.63 10.59 30.23
N THR A 174 -15.06 9.56 30.94
CA THR A 174 -14.49 8.21 30.84
C THR A 174 -14.81 7.57 29.47
N PRO A 175 -13.96 6.65 28.95
CA PRO A 175 -14.23 5.94 27.70
C PRO A 175 -15.60 5.25 27.66
N THR A 176 -16.07 4.76 28.82
CA THR A 176 -17.41 4.18 28.98
C THR A 176 -18.52 5.21 28.74
N ARG A 177 -18.41 6.43 29.28
CA ARG A 177 -19.38 7.51 29.03
C ARG A 177 -19.41 7.93 27.57
N ILE A 178 -18.23 8.04 26.94
CA ILE A 178 -18.10 8.36 25.52
C ILE A 178 -18.82 7.30 24.67
N THR A 179 -18.53 6.01 24.92
CA THR A 179 -19.12 4.89 24.16
C THR A 179 -20.64 4.83 24.34
N ALA A 180 -21.13 5.01 25.58
CA ALA A 180 -22.56 5.06 25.87
C ALA A 180 -23.25 6.22 25.12
N THR A 181 -22.64 7.41 25.13
CA THR A 181 -23.16 8.60 24.44
C THR A 181 -23.18 8.41 22.92
N GLN A 182 -22.18 7.75 22.34
CA GLN A 182 -22.15 7.43 20.91
C GLN A 182 -23.27 6.44 20.51
N ALA A 183 -23.52 5.41 21.33
CA ALA A 183 -24.59 4.45 21.07
C ALA A 183 -25.96 5.13 21.12
N TRP A 184 -26.16 6.02 22.09
CA TRP A 184 -27.38 6.82 22.17
C TRP A 184 -27.54 7.79 21.00
N ALA A 185 -26.47 8.49 20.61
CA ALA A 185 -26.50 9.38 19.44
C ALA A 185 -26.86 8.61 18.16
N ALA A 186 -26.43 7.34 18.02
CA ALA A 186 -26.81 6.48 16.92
C ALA A 186 -28.30 6.10 16.94
N TYR A 187 -28.85 5.80 18.12
CA TYR A 187 -30.29 5.54 18.29
C TYR A 187 -31.13 6.79 17.97
N GLN A 188 -30.72 7.98 18.43
CA GLN A 188 -31.45 9.22 18.13
C GLN A 188 -31.41 9.54 16.63
N ALA A 189 -30.26 9.36 15.98
CA ALA A 189 -30.11 9.62 14.56
C ALA A 189 -31.08 8.78 13.71
N SER A 190 -31.42 7.55 14.13
CA SER A 190 -32.39 6.73 13.41
C SER A 190 -33.84 7.22 13.50
N HIS A 191 -34.14 8.05 14.50
CA HIS A 191 -35.48 8.58 14.77
C HIS A 191 -35.69 10.02 14.30
N LEU A 192 -34.67 10.65 13.71
CA LEU A 192 -34.84 11.94 13.06
C LEU A 192 -35.71 11.77 11.81
N ASP A 193 -36.80 12.54 11.69
CA ASP A 193 -37.72 12.49 10.53
C ASP A 193 -37.00 12.67 9.18
N SER A 194 -35.96 13.49 9.17
CA SER A 194 -35.12 13.72 8.00
C SER A 194 -34.25 12.51 7.63
N MET A 195 -33.95 11.62 8.58
CA MET A 195 -33.11 10.42 8.42
C MET A 195 -33.91 9.14 8.19
N SER A 196 -35.04 8.95 8.86
CA SER A 196 -35.79 7.68 8.85
C SER A 196 -36.08 7.18 7.41
N LYS A 197 -36.54 8.08 6.53
CA LYS A 197 -36.78 7.79 5.10
C LYS A 197 -35.50 7.47 4.32
N ARG A 198 -34.36 8.07 4.68
CA ARG A 198 -33.05 7.82 4.03
C ARG A 198 -32.49 6.47 4.45
N LEU A 199 -32.52 6.18 5.75
CA LEU A 199 -32.01 4.94 6.33
C LEU A 199 -32.74 3.70 5.79
N GLY A 200 -34.05 3.81 5.51
CA GLY A 200 -34.82 2.72 4.89
C GLY A 200 -34.35 2.31 3.48
N ARG A 201 -33.56 3.14 2.79
CA ARG A 201 -33.00 2.84 1.45
C ARG A 201 -31.57 2.30 1.49
N ILE A 202 -30.94 2.29 2.66
CA ILE A 202 -29.54 1.87 2.80
C ILE A 202 -29.50 0.34 2.87
N ALA A 203 -28.63 -0.26 2.06
CA ALA A 203 -28.38 -1.69 2.13
C ALA A 203 -27.87 -2.08 3.52
N LYS A 204 -28.46 -3.11 4.10
CA LYS A 204 -28.13 -3.57 5.46
C LYS A 204 -26.94 -4.51 5.39
N ILE A 205 -26.00 -4.37 6.33
CA ILE A 205 -24.95 -5.36 6.55
C ILE A 205 -25.60 -6.62 7.13
N ASN A 206 -25.29 -7.76 6.51
CA ASN A 206 -25.75 -9.06 6.98
C ASN A 206 -24.62 -10.11 6.87
N THR A 207 -23.86 -10.25 7.96
CA THR A 207 -22.74 -11.19 7.96
C THR A 207 -23.18 -12.65 7.99
N ASP A 208 -24.42 -12.98 8.39
CA ASP A 208 -24.92 -14.38 8.40
C ASP A 208 -24.95 -14.99 7.01
N THR A 209 -25.18 -14.17 5.99
CA THR A 209 -25.22 -14.61 4.59
C THR A 209 -23.84 -14.77 3.96
N ILE A 210 -22.77 -14.34 4.64
CA ILE A 210 -21.41 -14.35 4.12
C ILE A 210 -20.67 -15.60 4.63
N GLY A 211 -20.12 -16.37 3.69
CA GLY A 211 -19.32 -17.55 4.02
C GLY A 211 -18.09 -17.20 4.88
N GLU A 212 -17.76 -18.08 5.82
CA GLU A 212 -16.71 -17.89 6.84
C GLU A 212 -15.37 -17.43 6.26
N THR A 213 -14.92 -18.03 5.16
CA THR A 213 -13.64 -17.66 4.52
C THR A 213 -13.67 -16.24 3.97
N VAL A 214 -14.77 -15.83 3.33
CA VAL A 214 -14.91 -14.49 2.73
C VAL A 214 -15.00 -13.45 3.84
N LEU A 215 -15.83 -13.71 4.85
CA LEU A 215 -15.99 -12.83 6.00
C LEU A 215 -14.67 -12.65 6.76
N GLY A 216 -13.91 -13.74 6.95
CA GLY A 216 -12.59 -13.71 7.58
C GLY A 216 -11.59 -12.83 6.83
N VAL A 217 -11.60 -12.86 5.49
CA VAL A 217 -10.75 -11.99 4.66
C VAL A 217 -11.18 -10.53 4.75
N LEU A 218 -12.48 -10.25 4.60
CA LEU A 218 -13.02 -8.88 4.71
C LEU A 218 -12.72 -8.27 6.07
N ALA A 219 -13.01 -9.03 7.13
CA ALA A 219 -12.78 -8.60 8.50
C ALA A 219 -11.29 -8.39 8.76
N LYS A 220 -10.41 -9.36 8.44
CA LYS A 220 -8.97 -9.19 8.60
C LYS A 220 -8.45 -7.94 7.88
N THR A 221 -8.89 -7.71 6.64
CA THR A 221 -8.48 -6.57 5.82
C THR A 221 -8.90 -5.25 6.48
N ALA A 222 -10.15 -5.16 6.93
CA ALA A 222 -10.66 -3.99 7.66
C ALA A 222 -9.86 -3.76 8.96
N ARG A 223 -9.55 -4.81 9.70
CA ARG A 223 -8.87 -4.72 11.00
C ARG A 223 -7.40 -4.32 10.86
N ASP A 224 -6.70 -4.85 9.87
CA ASP A 224 -5.32 -4.45 9.56
C ASP A 224 -5.27 -2.99 9.06
N ALA A 225 -6.24 -2.56 8.25
CA ALA A 225 -6.37 -1.15 7.84
C ALA A 225 -6.56 -0.22 9.05
N ASN A 226 -7.46 -0.56 9.97
CA ASN A 226 -7.69 0.20 11.20
C ASN A 226 -6.40 0.33 12.04
N ARG A 227 -5.63 -0.77 12.17
CA ARG A 227 -4.34 -0.77 12.88
C ARG A 227 -3.34 0.18 12.23
N LEU A 228 -3.18 0.11 10.90
CA LEU A 228 -2.28 1.01 10.17
C LEU A 228 -2.66 2.48 10.38
N ILE A 229 -3.95 2.81 10.34
CA ILE A 229 -4.44 4.17 10.62
C ILE A 229 -4.08 4.61 12.04
N THR A 230 -4.19 3.73 13.04
CA THR A 230 -3.79 4.07 14.43
C THR A 230 -2.28 4.20 14.64
N LEU A 231 -1.48 3.55 13.79
CA LEU A 231 -0.02 3.65 13.80
C LEU A 231 0.50 4.90 13.05
N LYS A 232 -0.34 5.59 12.28
CA LYS A 232 0.05 6.84 11.63
C LYS A 232 0.54 7.84 12.70
N PRO A 233 1.71 8.45 12.51
CA PRO A 233 2.26 9.40 13.47
C PRO A 233 1.28 10.55 13.66
N THR A 234 1.05 10.92 14.92
CA THR A 234 0.27 12.11 15.28
C THR A 234 1.09 13.39 15.18
N ARG A 235 2.41 13.27 14.96
CA ARG A 235 3.37 14.35 14.78
C ARG A 235 4.36 13.97 13.69
N VAL A 236 4.45 14.76 12.62
CA VAL A 236 5.39 14.55 11.51
C VAL A 236 6.26 15.80 11.36
N LYS A 237 7.59 15.63 11.51
CA LYS A 237 8.55 16.70 11.25
C LYS A 237 8.85 16.74 9.76
N ASN A 238 8.57 17.87 9.11
CA ASN A 238 8.81 18.06 7.68
C ASN A 238 10.18 18.72 7.45
N GLU A 239 10.89 18.27 6.43
CA GLU A 239 12.04 18.98 5.87
C GLU A 239 11.51 20.12 5.01
N VAL A 240 11.99 21.35 5.25
CA VAL A 240 11.47 22.55 4.58
C VAL A 240 12.63 23.33 3.95
N ASP A 241 12.57 23.52 2.64
CA ASP A 241 13.47 24.42 1.91
C ASP A 241 13.06 25.87 2.19
N GLY A 242 14.03 26.75 2.46
CA GLY A 242 13.85 28.07 3.07
C GLY A 242 13.13 29.16 2.27
N THR A 243 12.23 28.82 1.34
CA THR A 243 11.46 29.78 0.54
C THR A 243 9.99 29.82 0.98
N PHE A 244 9.50 31.00 1.39
CA PHE A 244 8.15 31.17 1.95
C PHE A 244 7.44 32.35 1.28
N ASN A 245 6.27 32.09 0.67
CA ASN A 245 5.41 33.10 0.04
C ASN A 245 4.09 33.27 0.82
N ARG A 246 3.61 34.52 0.95
CA ARG A 246 2.32 34.84 1.60
C ARG A 246 1.16 34.65 0.60
N SER A 247 0.18 33.78 0.89
CA SER A 247 -1.07 33.69 0.12
C SER A 247 -2.27 33.22 0.97
N LYS A 248 -3.50 33.38 0.48
CA LYS A 248 -4.77 33.02 1.17
C LYS A 248 -5.56 31.97 0.35
N ALA A 249 -5.93 30.82 0.95
CA ALA A 249 -7.02 29.88 0.55
C ALA A 249 -7.06 28.65 1.50
N ASN A 250 -8.11 27.78 1.49
CA ASN A 250 -8.61 26.93 2.63
C ASN A 250 -8.53 25.38 2.53
N VAL A 251 -8.11 24.69 3.63
CA VAL A 251 -8.24 23.28 4.14
C VAL A 251 -7.46 23.20 5.49
N GLU A 252 -7.90 22.45 6.51
CA GLU A 252 -7.39 22.46 7.91
C GLU A 252 -6.41 21.32 8.31
N LEU A 253 -5.20 21.66 8.79
CA LEU A 253 -4.34 20.84 9.68
C LEU A 253 -3.67 21.77 10.71
N VAL A 254 -3.36 21.33 11.93
CA VAL A 254 -2.60 22.15 12.89
C VAL A 254 -1.10 21.95 12.63
N ILE A 255 -0.34 23.04 12.56
CA ILE A 255 1.11 23.02 12.29
C ILE A 255 1.86 23.79 13.37
N GLU A 256 2.90 23.18 13.92
CA GLU A 256 3.84 23.79 14.86
C GLU A 256 5.10 24.23 14.10
N ILE A 257 5.45 25.51 14.17
CA ILE A 257 6.64 26.08 13.55
C ILE A 257 7.60 26.52 14.65
N GLN A 258 8.82 26.01 14.64
CA GLN A 258 9.89 26.51 15.51
C GLN A 258 10.74 27.51 14.75
N THR A 259 10.88 28.71 15.29
CA THR A 259 11.72 29.80 14.75
C THR A 259 12.85 30.11 15.72
N SER A 260 14.03 30.45 15.19
CA SER A 260 15.16 30.95 15.99
C SER A 260 15.45 32.40 15.62
N CYS A 261 15.45 33.29 16.62
CA CYS A 261 15.87 34.68 16.51
C CYS A 261 16.85 34.98 17.64
N LYS A 262 18.06 35.44 17.29
CA LYS A 262 19.15 35.78 18.25
C LYS A 262 19.44 34.65 19.27
N GLY A 263 19.40 33.39 18.82
CA GLY A 263 19.68 32.21 19.67
C GLY A 263 18.51 31.72 20.54
N LYS A 264 17.38 32.44 20.57
CA LYS A 264 16.17 32.05 21.30
C LYS A 264 15.21 31.33 20.36
N VAL A 265 14.81 30.11 20.72
CA VAL A 265 13.84 29.31 19.97
C VAL A 265 12.43 29.64 20.46
N THR A 266 11.53 29.97 19.53
CA THR A 266 10.11 30.21 19.79
C THR A 266 9.26 29.24 18.98
N THR A 267 8.21 28.72 19.61
CA THR A 267 7.23 27.84 18.98
C THR A 267 5.98 28.64 18.62
N LEU A 268 5.58 28.58 17.36
CA LEU A 268 4.35 29.16 16.83
C LEU A 268 3.41 28.03 16.42
N VAL A 269 2.12 28.20 16.68
CA VAL A 269 1.07 27.28 16.22
C VAL A 269 0.26 27.98 15.14
N GLY A 270 0.15 27.33 14.00
CA GLY A 270 -0.68 27.74 12.88
C GLY A 270 -1.65 26.66 12.45
N GLN A 271 -2.56 27.03 11.55
CA GLN A 271 -3.39 26.11 10.82
C GLN A 271 -2.98 26.15 9.35
N SER A 272 -2.75 24.98 8.75
CA SER A 272 -2.65 24.88 7.31
C SER A 272 -3.94 25.39 6.69
N LYS A 273 -3.79 25.96 5.50
CA LYS A 273 -4.85 26.59 4.74
C LYS A 273 -4.86 26.06 3.31
N ARG A 274 -3.74 25.70 2.69
CA ARG A 274 -3.78 25.05 1.36
C ARG A 274 -2.61 24.13 1.22
N ILE A 275 -2.84 22.87 0.85
CA ILE A 275 -1.76 21.91 0.60
C ILE A 275 -1.86 21.54 -0.88
N ASN A 276 -0.81 21.81 -1.65
CA ASN A 276 -0.70 21.44 -3.06
C ASN A 276 0.63 20.73 -3.29
N GLY A 277 0.60 19.39 -3.38
CA GLY A 277 1.80 18.58 -3.37
C GLY A 277 2.63 18.81 -2.10
N ARG A 278 3.89 19.25 -2.26
CA ARG A 278 4.81 19.57 -1.16
C ARG A 278 4.67 21.01 -0.62
N ALA A 279 3.84 21.85 -1.23
CA ALA A 279 3.65 23.24 -0.82
C ALA A 279 2.45 23.37 0.12
N ALA A 280 2.64 24.04 1.26
CA ALA A 280 1.57 24.33 2.21
C ALA A 280 1.48 25.82 2.56
N THR A 281 0.27 26.39 2.54
CA THR A 281 -0.02 27.71 3.11
C THR A 281 -0.41 27.55 4.57
N ILE A 282 0.19 28.32 5.47
CA ILE A 282 -0.04 28.23 6.93
C ILE A 282 -0.49 29.60 7.45
N VAL A 283 -1.62 29.63 8.15
CA VAL A 283 -2.08 30.78 8.92
C VAL A 283 -1.59 30.64 10.34
N LEU A 284 -0.74 31.56 10.77
CA LEU A 284 -0.23 31.57 12.14
C LEU A 284 -1.20 32.31 13.04
N LYS A 285 -1.36 31.83 14.28
CA LYS A 285 -2.12 32.55 15.32
C LYS A 285 -1.44 33.87 15.71
N ASN A 286 -0.10 33.91 15.64
CA ASN A 286 0.73 35.06 15.97
C ASN A 286 1.66 35.39 14.80
N PRO A 287 2.03 36.67 14.59
CA PRO A 287 2.95 37.06 13.53
C PRO A 287 4.32 36.40 13.68
N LEU A 288 4.94 36.09 12.54
CA LEU A 288 6.28 35.54 12.46
C LEU A 288 7.28 36.65 12.81
N LEU A 289 8.03 36.49 13.90
CA LEU A 289 9.13 37.39 14.26
C LEU A 289 10.29 37.19 13.27
N ASP A 290 11.05 38.24 12.95
CA ASP A 290 12.20 38.17 12.04
C ASP A 290 13.25 37.14 12.52
N GLY A 291 13.18 35.93 11.97
CA GLY A 291 13.97 34.79 12.42
C GLY A 291 13.91 33.63 11.42
N LYS A 292 14.91 32.76 11.46
CA LYS A 292 14.99 31.60 10.57
C LYS A 292 14.05 30.51 11.09
N ILE A 293 13.21 29.96 10.22
CA ILE A 293 12.40 28.77 10.55
C ILE A 293 13.35 27.57 10.68
N CYS A 294 13.34 26.94 11.85
CA CYS A 294 14.19 25.80 12.19
C CYS A 294 13.52 24.46 11.91
N SER A 295 12.19 24.38 12.10
CA SER A 295 11.42 23.19 11.76
C SER A 295 9.94 23.49 11.62
N VAL A 296 9.26 22.66 10.83
CA VAL A 296 7.80 22.65 10.68
C VAL A 296 7.31 21.26 11.00
N THR A 297 6.47 21.14 12.03
CA THR A 297 5.90 19.88 12.49
C THR A 297 4.39 19.89 12.30
N THR A 298 3.87 18.97 11.50
CA THR A 298 2.42 18.77 11.38
C THR A 298 1.91 18.05 12.62
N ILE A 299 0.88 18.58 13.27
CA ILE A 299 0.19 17.98 14.41
C ILE A 299 -1.18 17.49 13.97
N GLY A 300 -1.47 16.24 14.31
CA GLY A 300 -2.66 15.52 13.92
C GLY A 300 -2.30 14.27 13.11
N ARG A 301 -3.22 13.30 13.08
CA ARG A 301 -3.06 12.16 12.19
C ARG A 301 -3.33 12.61 10.76
N GLU A 302 -2.53 12.12 9.83
CA GLU A 302 -2.83 12.30 8.41
C GLU A 302 -4.22 11.78 8.08
N VAL A 303 -4.95 12.55 7.28
CA VAL A 303 -6.24 12.14 6.72
C VAL A 303 -6.05 10.88 5.89
N MET A 304 -7.10 10.07 5.80
CA MET A 304 -7.05 8.92 4.90
C MET A 304 -6.84 9.34 3.45
N THR A 305 -6.02 8.57 2.76
CA THR A 305 -5.83 8.66 1.32
C THR A 305 -7.08 8.17 0.59
N SER A 306 -7.29 8.62 -0.66
CA SER A 306 -8.41 8.14 -1.49
C SER A 306 -8.45 6.62 -1.62
N ALA A 307 -7.28 5.96 -1.64
CA ALA A 307 -7.18 4.50 -1.67
C ALA A 307 -7.62 3.84 -0.35
N GLU A 308 -7.34 4.45 0.80
CA GLU A 308 -7.83 3.98 2.10
C GLU A 308 -9.35 4.13 2.19
N THR A 309 -9.90 5.29 1.80
CA THR A 309 -11.34 5.53 1.77
C THR A 309 -12.06 4.57 0.80
N MET A 310 -11.52 4.36 -0.40
CA MET A 310 -12.09 3.43 -1.38
C MET A 310 -12.09 1.98 -0.86
N ARG A 311 -11.02 1.57 -0.16
CA ARG A 311 -10.96 0.23 0.44
C ARG A 311 -12.06 0.03 1.48
N GLU A 312 -12.28 1.02 2.35
CA GLU A 312 -13.38 0.97 3.32
C GLU A 312 -14.75 0.89 2.64
N ASP A 313 -14.97 1.68 1.58
CA ASP A 313 -16.20 1.65 0.80
C ASP A 313 -16.45 0.27 0.16
N VAL A 314 -15.41 -0.34 -0.42
CA VAL A 314 -15.50 -1.70 -1.00
C VAL A 314 -15.82 -2.73 0.07
N ILE A 315 -15.20 -2.65 1.26
CA ILE A 315 -15.50 -3.55 2.37
C ILE A 315 -16.95 -3.38 2.83
N LEU A 316 -17.40 -2.13 3.03
CA LEU A 316 -18.77 -1.82 3.41
C LEU A 316 -19.78 -2.41 2.41
N LYS A 317 -19.58 -2.14 1.11
CA LYS A 317 -20.42 -2.68 0.04
C LYS A 317 -20.39 -4.21 -0.01
N SER A 318 -19.23 -4.83 0.18
CA SER A 318 -19.11 -6.30 0.21
C SER A 318 -19.83 -6.92 1.41
N LEU A 319 -19.93 -6.19 2.53
CA LEU A 319 -20.71 -6.59 3.70
C LEU A 319 -22.23 -6.38 3.50
N GLN A 320 -22.62 -5.52 2.56
CA GLN A 320 -24.01 -5.19 2.22
C GLN A 320 -24.56 -6.07 1.08
N GLU A 321 -23.75 -6.41 0.08
CA GLU A 321 -24.15 -7.19 -1.10
C GLU A 321 -23.00 -8.12 -1.56
N LEU A 322 -23.30 -9.38 -1.86
CA LEU A 322 -22.38 -10.33 -2.50
C LEU A 322 -22.74 -10.49 -3.97
N GLY A 323 -22.04 -9.77 -4.85
CA GLY A 323 -22.06 -10.02 -6.29
C GLY A 323 -20.70 -10.54 -6.75
N THR A 324 -20.63 -11.79 -7.22
CA THR A 324 -19.47 -12.26 -7.99
C THR A 324 -19.67 -11.91 -9.46
N VAL A 325 -18.78 -11.11 -10.05
CA VAL A 325 -18.74 -10.91 -11.51
C VAL A 325 -17.88 -12.02 -12.13
N PRO A 326 -18.45 -12.93 -12.93
CA PRO A 326 -17.66 -13.88 -13.70
C PRO A 326 -17.00 -13.17 -14.89
N LEU A 327 -15.74 -13.53 -15.19
CA LEU A 327 -15.08 -13.13 -16.43
C LEU A 327 -15.30 -14.20 -17.51
N PRO A 328 -15.45 -13.85 -18.80
CA PRO A 328 -15.60 -14.80 -19.91
C PRO A 328 -14.24 -15.35 -20.41
N PRO A 329 -14.19 -16.56 -20.97
CA PRO A 329 -12.91 -17.21 -21.32
C PRO A 329 -12.32 -16.56 -22.58
N VAL A 330 -11.00 -16.38 -22.58
CA VAL A 330 -10.30 -15.58 -23.60
C VAL A 330 -9.39 -16.45 -24.48
N PRO A 331 -9.54 -16.44 -25.81
CA PRO A 331 -8.55 -17.00 -26.72
C PRO A 331 -7.25 -16.17 -26.74
N ILE A 332 -6.10 -16.84 -26.89
CA ILE A 332 -4.81 -16.17 -27.04
C ILE A 332 -4.64 -15.72 -28.49
N ASP A 333 -4.51 -14.41 -28.68
CA ASP A 333 -4.02 -13.79 -29.91
C ASP A 333 -2.85 -12.85 -29.56
N PHE A 334 -1.66 -13.14 -30.09
CA PHE A 334 -0.45 -12.36 -29.88
C PHE A 334 0.32 -12.20 -31.18
N SER A 335 0.09 -11.09 -31.87
CA SER A 335 0.75 -10.70 -33.10
C SER A 335 2.13 -10.08 -32.82
N SER A 336 3.12 -10.90 -32.45
CA SER A 336 4.52 -10.44 -32.39
C SER A 336 5.44 -11.33 -33.21
N ALA A 337 6.46 -10.73 -33.84
CA ALA A 337 7.48 -11.43 -34.60
C ALA A 337 8.29 -12.47 -33.80
N LYS A 338 8.17 -12.51 -32.46
CA LYS A 338 8.77 -13.54 -31.60
C LYS A 338 7.71 -14.47 -31.03
N THR A 339 7.78 -15.74 -31.41
CA THR A 339 6.95 -16.81 -30.85
C THR A 339 7.26 -17.02 -29.37
N LEU A 340 6.23 -17.08 -28.53
CA LEU A 340 6.36 -17.41 -27.12
C LEU A 340 6.80 -18.87 -26.95
N ASN A 341 7.65 -19.14 -25.96
CA ASN A 341 8.03 -20.51 -25.63
C ASN A 341 6.93 -21.21 -24.79
N ARG A 342 7.06 -22.53 -24.57
CA ARG A 342 6.07 -23.34 -23.83
C ARG A 342 5.77 -22.82 -22.42
N SER A 343 6.79 -22.37 -21.66
CA SER A 343 6.57 -21.87 -20.29
C SER A 343 5.90 -20.50 -20.27
N GLN A 344 6.19 -19.65 -21.26
CA GLN A 344 5.52 -18.37 -21.46
C GLN A 344 4.06 -18.55 -21.91
N VAL A 345 3.77 -19.45 -22.86
CA VAL A 345 2.40 -19.78 -23.30
C VAL A 345 1.57 -20.31 -22.14
N PHE A 346 2.14 -21.20 -21.32
CA PHE A 346 1.46 -21.69 -20.12
C PHE A 346 1.18 -20.55 -19.12
N ALA A 347 2.10 -19.60 -18.95
CA ALA A 347 1.89 -18.44 -18.08
C ALA A 347 0.78 -17.51 -18.58
N VAL A 348 0.72 -17.22 -19.90
CA VAL A 348 -0.36 -16.42 -20.51
C VAL A 348 -1.71 -17.13 -20.34
N ASN A 349 -1.78 -18.42 -20.63
CA ASN A 349 -3.00 -19.22 -20.40
C ASN A 349 -3.46 -19.18 -18.94
N ALA A 350 -2.53 -19.25 -17.98
CA ALA A 350 -2.87 -19.15 -16.57
C ALA A 350 -3.42 -17.76 -16.19
N ILE A 351 -2.85 -16.67 -16.74
CA ILE A 351 -3.34 -15.30 -16.53
C ILE A 351 -4.76 -15.13 -17.08
N LEU A 352 -5.04 -15.66 -18.27
CA LEU A 352 -6.31 -15.48 -18.98
C LEU A 352 -7.37 -16.54 -18.61
N SER A 353 -7.06 -17.44 -17.67
CA SER A 353 -7.93 -18.53 -17.28
C SER A 353 -9.02 -18.07 -16.32
N ASN A 354 -10.25 -18.49 -16.57
CA ASN A 354 -11.39 -18.29 -15.67
C ASN A 354 -11.52 -19.32 -14.56
N ASN A 355 -10.62 -20.29 -14.51
CA ASN A 355 -10.68 -21.30 -13.47
C ASN A 355 -10.47 -20.62 -12.12
N ASP A 356 -11.29 -20.96 -11.12
CA ASP A 356 -11.18 -20.41 -9.76
C ASP A 356 -9.79 -20.59 -9.17
N THR A 357 -9.12 -21.67 -9.56
CA THR A 357 -7.75 -21.97 -9.16
C THR A 357 -6.73 -20.95 -9.69
N ASN A 358 -7.01 -20.25 -10.78
CA ASN A 358 -6.12 -19.30 -11.45
C ASN A 358 -6.47 -17.82 -11.21
N ARG A 359 -7.51 -17.53 -10.41
CA ARG A 359 -7.88 -16.16 -9.99
C ARG A 359 -6.70 -15.38 -9.41
N ILE A 360 -5.75 -16.08 -8.78
CA ILE A 360 -4.45 -15.54 -8.40
C ILE A 360 -3.38 -16.41 -9.05
N THR A 361 -2.71 -15.86 -10.06
CA THR A 361 -1.61 -16.53 -10.75
C THR A 361 -0.28 -15.90 -10.36
N LEU A 362 0.62 -16.70 -9.79
CA LEU A 362 1.97 -16.26 -9.42
C LEU A 362 2.96 -16.68 -10.50
N ILE A 363 3.58 -15.72 -11.20
CA ILE A 363 4.61 -15.99 -12.20
C ILE A 363 5.99 -15.71 -11.62
N HIS A 364 6.82 -16.74 -11.52
CA HIS A 364 8.23 -16.61 -11.17
C HIS A 364 9.08 -16.58 -12.44
N GLY A 365 9.46 -15.37 -12.85
CA GLY A 365 10.34 -15.16 -14.00
C GLY A 365 11.74 -14.72 -13.60
N PRO A 366 12.76 -15.59 -13.69
CA PRO A 366 14.17 -15.19 -13.61
C PRO A 366 14.55 -14.05 -14.58
N PRO A 367 15.72 -13.42 -14.43
CA PRO A 367 16.20 -12.39 -15.35
C PRO A 367 16.27 -12.89 -16.79
N GLY A 368 15.84 -12.05 -17.75
CA GLY A 368 15.89 -12.39 -19.18
C GLY A 368 14.85 -13.38 -19.69
N THR A 369 13.88 -13.80 -18.87
CA THR A 369 12.87 -14.82 -19.24
C THR A 369 11.62 -14.28 -19.95
N GLY A 370 11.55 -12.97 -20.20
CA GLY A 370 10.45 -12.36 -20.95
C GLY A 370 9.19 -12.06 -20.14
N LYS A 371 9.31 -11.74 -18.85
CA LYS A 371 8.17 -11.32 -17.99
C LYS A 371 7.32 -10.21 -18.63
N THR A 372 7.94 -9.15 -19.14
CA THR A 372 7.24 -8.05 -19.81
C THR A 372 6.62 -8.49 -21.14
N THR A 373 7.23 -9.46 -21.83
CA THR A 373 6.64 -10.06 -23.04
C THR A 373 5.34 -10.81 -22.73
N ILE A 374 5.29 -11.58 -21.63
CA ILE A 374 4.07 -12.25 -21.18
C ILE A 374 2.98 -11.24 -20.82
N ILE A 375 3.35 -10.14 -20.15
CA ILE A 375 2.40 -9.06 -19.83
C ILE A 375 1.80 -8.51 -21.14
N ALA A 376 2.64 -8.17 -22.12
CA ALA A 376 2.16 -7.67 -23.41
C ALA A 376 1.26 -8.67 -24.14
N ALA A 377 1.61 -9.96 -24.12
CA ALA A 377 0.78 -11.01 -24.70
C ALA A 377 -0.57 -11.16 -24.00
N ALA A 378 -0.60 -11.17 -22.67
CA ALA A 378 -1.84 -11.24 -21.92
C ALA A 378 -2.73 -10.02 -22.15
N VAL A 379 -2.15 -8.81 -22.18
CA VAL A 379 -2.88 -7.55 -22.43
C VAL A 379 -3.52 -7.56 -23.82
N THR A 380 -2.74 -7.85 -24.86
CA THR A 380 -3.24 -7.86 -26.24
C THR A 380 -4.31 -8.92 -26.45
N SER A 381 -4.10 -10.15 -25.99
CA SER A 381 -5.11 -11.21 -26.07
C SER A 381 -6.39 -10.83 -25.31
N PHE A 382 -6.29 -10.28 -24.09
CA PHE A 382 -7.45 -9.85 -23.31
C PHE A 382 -8.25 -8.74 -24.00
N MET A 383 -7.56 -7.77 -24.62
CA MET A 383 -8.19 -6.62 -25.25
C MET A 383 -8.93 -6.99 -26.54
N ILE A 384 -8.45 -8.00 -27.27
CA ILE A 384 -9.08 -8.52 -28.50
C ILE A 384 -10.35 -9.31 -28.18
N SER A 385 -10.34 -10.07 -27.08
CA SER A 385 -11.41 -11.04 -26.78
C SER A 385 -12.53 -10.51 -25.88
N SER A 386 -12.26 -9.47 -25.09
CA SER A 386 -13.17 -9.06 -24.02
C SER A 386 -14.26 -8.12 -24.52
N SER A 387 -15.45 -8.21 -23.94
CA SER A 387 -16.49 -7.18 -24.10
C SER A 387 -15.95 -5.80 -23.72
N HIS A 388 -16.58 -4.74 -24.22
CA HIS A 388 -16.13 -3.36 -24.04
C HIS A 388 -16.21 -2.87 -22.57
N ASP A 389 -16.69 -3.70 -21.65
CA ASP A 389 -17.00 -3.34 -20.26
C ASP A 389 -15.87 -3.62 -19.25
N HIS A 390 -14.75 -4.22 -19.69
CA HIS A 390 -13.65 -4.58 -18.79
C HIS A 390 -12.41 -3.70 -18.97
N THR A 391 -11.83 -3.29 -17.84
CA THR A 391 -10.63 -2.46 -17.74
C THR A 391 -9.49 -3.27 -17.12
N LEU A 392 -8.27 -3.14 -17.66
CA LEU A 392 -7.08 -3.85 -17.19
C LEU A 392 -6.11 -2.89 -16.50
N TRP A 393 -5.65 -3.25 -15.29
CA TRP A 393 -4.68 -2.48 -14.53
C TRP A 393 -3.33 -3.19 -14.47
N LEU A 394 -2.29 -2.52 -14.93
CA LEU A 394 -0.90 -2.97 -14.92
C LEU A 394 -0.12 -2.15 -13.88
N VAL A 395 0.16 -2.76 -12.74
CA VAL A 395 0.76 -2.06 -11.59
C VAL A 395 2.18 -2.56 -11.30
N ALA A 396 3.09 -1.64 -10.95
CA ALA A 396 4.46 -2.00 -10.56
C ALA A 396 4.97 -1.15 -9.39
N GLN A 397 6.02 -1.60 -8.69
CA GLN A 397 6.53 -0.90 -7.50
C GLN A 397 7.34 0.37 -7.83
N SER A 398 7.83 0.53 -9.06
CA SER A 398 8.64 1.68 -9.46
C SER A 398 8.22 2.21 -10.82
N ASN A 399 8.41 3.52 -11.02
CA ASN A 399 8.13 4.18 -12.30
C ASN A 399 8.93 3.55 -13.45
N VAL A 400 10.17 3.13 -13.20
CA VAL A 400 11.02 2.44 -14.19
C VAL A 400 10.41 1.10 -14.62
N ALA A 401 9.80 0.35 -13.70
CA ALA A 401 9.14 -0.90 -14.04
C ALA A 401 7.87 -0.65 -14.89
N VAL A 402 7.10 0.38 -14.55
CA VAL A 402 5.94 0.82 -15.35
C VAL A 402 6.37 1.21 -16.77
N LYS A 403 7.44 2.02 -16.89
CA LYS A 403 8.06 2.38 -18.18
C LYS A 403 8.38 1.14 -19.01
N ASN A 404 9.08 0.17 -18.45
CA ASN A 404 9.50 -1.03 -19.18
C ASN A 404 8.31 -1.87 -19.69
N ILE A 405 7.16 -1.81 -19.01
CA ILE A 405 5.92 -2.46 -19.48
C ILE A 405 5.34 -1.66 -20.65
N ALA A 406 5.23 -0.33 -20.52
CA ALA A 406 4.72 0.56 -21.57
C ALA A 406 5.52 0.45 -22.88
N GLU A 407 6.85 0.45 -22.79
CA GLU A 407 7.72 0.25 -23.96
C GLU A 407 7.49 -1.11 -24.62
N LYS A 408 7.23 -2.15 -23.81
CA LYS A 408 7.00 -3.48 -24.36
C LYS A 408 5.67 -3.58 -25.09
N LEU A 409 4.64 -2.86 -24.64
CA LEU A 409 3.37 -2.69 -25.33
C LEU A 409 3.55 -1.92 -26.65
N ALA A 410 4.30 -0.83 -26.64
CA ALA A 410 4.59 -0.06 -27.85
C ALA A 410 5.41 -0.85 -28.90
N ILE A 411 6.28 -1.78 -28.48
CA ILE A 411 7.03 -2.66 -29.40
C ILE A 411 6.12 -3.65 -30.14
N VAL A 412 4.96 -3.98 -29.58
CA VAL A 412 3.95 -4.85 -30.21
C VAL A 412 2.80 -4.02 -30.82
N ASP A 413 3.08 -2.74 -31.10
CA ASP A 413 2.15 -1.77 -31.69
C ASP A 413 0.83 -1.59 -30.91
N PHE A 414 0.85 -1.88 -29.60
CA PHE A 414 -0.27 -1.62 -28.70
C PHE A 414 -0.09 -0.27 -28.01
N PHE A 415 -0.87 0.73 -28.42
CA PHE A 415 -0.83 2.10 -27.88
C PHE A 415 -2.09 2.50 -27.09
N ASP A 416 -3.10 1.62 -27.03
CA ASP A 416 -4.35 1.85 -26.30
C ASP A 416 -4.21 1.62 -24.80
N PHE A 417 -3.33 2.41 -24.18
CA PHE A 417 -3.09 2.43 -22.74
C PHE A 417 -2.83 3.84 -22.22
N LYS A 418 -3.06 4.06 -20.92
CA LYS A 418 -2.70 5.31 -20.21
C LYS A 418 -1.77 5.03 -19.05
N ILE A 419 -0.85 5.97 -18.78
CA ILE A 419 0.10 5.88 -17.65
C ILE A 419 -0.22 6.97 -16.63
N LEU A 420 -0.53 6.61 -15.40
CA LEU A 420 -0.71 7.58 -14.33
C LEU A 420 0.64 7.92 -13.70
N VAL A 421 1.03 9.19 -13.76
CA VAL A 421 2.34 9.67 -13.26
C VAL A 421 2.19 10.92 -12.38
N SER A 422 3.09 11.11 -11.42
CA SER A 422 3.15 12.36 -10.67
C SER A 422 3.70 13.50 -11.53
N LYS A 423 3.28 14.73 -11.21
CA LYS A 423 3.81 15.96 -11.80
C LYS A 423 5.34 15.98 -11.84
N ASP A 424 5.98 15.74 -10.70
CA ASP A 424 7.44 15.82 -10.54
C ASP A 424 8.16 14.79 -11.41
N PHE A 425 7.65 13.55 -11.43
CA PHE A 425 8.25 12.51 -12.25
C PHE A 425 8.06 12.78 -13.75
N HIS A 426 6.94 13.36 -14.16
CA HIS A 426 6.72 13.74 -15.55
C HIS A 426 7.73 14.79 -16.04
N PHE A 427 8.12 15.75 -15.18
CA PHE A 427 9.18 16.70 -15.53
C PHE A 427 10.52 16.01 -15.77
N ASP A 428 10.92 15.09 -14.89
CA ASP A 428 12.15 14.28 -15.09
C ASP A 428 12.05 13.39 -16.34
N TYR A 429 10.86 12.86 -16.63
CA TYR A 429 10.55 12.08 -17.83
C TYR A 429 10.74 12.90 -19.12
N SER A 430 10.28 14.16 -19.12
CA SER A 430 10.39 15.08 -20.27
C SER A 430 11.81 15.61 -20.51
N ARG A 431 12.65 15.68 -19.47
CA ARG A 431 14.00 16.27 -19.55
C ARG A 431 15.08 15.29 -20.00
N HIS A 432 14.85 13.98 -19.91
CA HIS A 432 15.95 13.01 -19.94
C HIS A 432 16.06 12.06 -21.12
N GLU A 433 15.15 11.96 -22.10
CA GLU A 433 15.36 10.94 -23.14
C GLU A 433 14.56 11.18 -24.44
N HIS A 434 15.28 11.26 -25.56
CA HIS A 434 14.79 11.20 -26.95
C HIS A 434 14.15 9.84 -27.29
N LEU A 435 14.11 8.91 -26.32
CA LEU A 435 13.66 7.52 -26.48
C LEU A 435 12.14 7.32 -26.38
N TYR A 436 11.36 8.36 -26.07
CA TYR A 436 9.93 8.22 -25.72
C TYR A 436 8.93 8.73 -26.73
N GLU A 437 9.37 9.25 -27.88
CA GLU A 437 8.48 9.90 -28.87
C GLU A 437 7.20 9.10 -29.15
N LYS A 438 7.31 7.76 -29.18
CA LYS A 438 6.19 6.84 -29.44
C LYS A 438 5.13 6.77 -28.34
N ILE A 439 5.46 7.05 -27.07
CA ILE A 439 4.54 6.91 -25.93
C ILE A 439 4.24 8.23 -25.20
N MET A 440 4.70 9.37 -25.72
CA MET A 440 4.53 10.68 -25.08
C MET A 440 3.07 11.12 -24.88
N LYS A 441 2.11 10.53 -25.61
CA LYS A 441 0.68 10.88 -25.55
C LYS A 441 -0.11 10.08 -24.48
N ASN A 442 0.54 9.10 -23.87
CA ASN A 442 -0.10 8.13 -22.98
C ASN A 442 -0.06 8.52 -21.49
N PRO A 443 0.90 9.32 -20.98
CA PRO A 443 0.89 9.78 -19.59
C PRO A 443 -0.28 10.73 -19.29
N ILE A 444 -0.92 10.52 -18.15
CA ILE A 444 -1.83 11.45 -17.47
C ILE A 444 -1.15 11.84 -16.16
N ARG A 445 -1.01 13.14 -15.94
CA ARG A 445 -0.34 13.68 -14.77
C ARG A 445 -1.32 13.82 -13.61
N SER A 446 -0.78 13.68 -12.41
CA SER A 446 -1.55 13.89 -11.17
C SER A 446 -2.11 15.31 -11.02
N ASP A 447 -1.58 16.29 -11.76
CA ASP A 447 -2.07 17.68 -11.76
C ASP A 447 -2.90 18.03 -13.01
N ASP A 448 -3.21 17.06 -13.87
CA ASP A 448 -4.17 17.28 -14.94
C ASP A 448 -5.57 17.49 -14.33
N PRO A 449 -6.39 18.40 -14.87
CA PRO A 449 -7.71 18.72 -14.32
C PRO A 449 -8.64 17.51 -14.49
N VAL A 450 -8.91 16.84 -13.37
CA VAL A 450 -9.90 15.76 -13.27
C VAL A 450 -11.06 16.28 -12.43
N ASP A 451 -11.78 17.27 -12.97
CA ASP A 451 -12.84 17.97 -12.23
C ASP A 451 -14.15 17.16 -12.21
N ASP A 452 -14.36 16.27 -13.19
CA ASP A 452 -15.52 15.39 -13.28
C ASP A 452 -15.24 14.10 -14.10
N LEU A 453 -16.26 13.22 -14.18
CA LEU A 453 -16.19 11.96 -14.94
C LEU A 453 -16.02 12.20 -16.45
N VAL A 454 -16.52 13.31 -16.99
CA VAL A 454 -16.45 13.62 -18.42
C VAL A 454 -15.02 14.03 -18.79
N ALA A 455 -14.39 14.89 -17.99
CA ALA A 455 -12.99 15.27 -18.08
C ALA A 455 -12.09 14.04 -17.94
N THR A 456 -12.38 13.16 -16.98
CA THR A 456 -11.68 11.87 -16.84
C THR A 456 -11.80 11.03 -18.13
N GLY A 457 -13.01 10.90 -18.68
CA GLY A 457 -13.25 10.17 -19.92
C GLY A 457 -12.47 10.74 -21.12
N ARG A 458 -12.37 12.08 -21.21
CA ARG A 458 -11.56 12.77 -22.23
C ARG A 458 -10.06 12.48 -22.08
N LEU A 459 -9.53 12.45 -20.85
CA LEU A 459 -8.12 12.12 -20.61
C LEU A 459 -7.80 10.66 -20.96
N LEU A 460 -8.74 9.76 -20.66
CA LEU A 460 -8.62 8.34 -20.97
C LEU A 460 -8.70 8.04 -22.47
N LEU A 461 -9.42 8.86 -23.26
CA LEU A 461 -9.60 8.64 -24.71
C LEU A 461 -10.12 7.22 -25.04
N GLY A 462 -10.98 6.65 -24.18
CA GLY A 462 -11.49 5.29 -24.35
C GLY A 462 -10.52 4.17 -23.98
N SER A 463 -9.27 4.49 -23.61
CA SER A 463 -8.27 3.49 -23.21
C SER A 463 -8.71 2.70 -21.99
N ARG A 464 -8.72 1.37 -22.13
CA ARG A 464 -9.10 0.44 -21.06
C ARG A 464 -7.91 -0.19 -20.34
N VAL A 465 -6.67 0.11 -20.75
CA VAL A 465 -5.46 -0.39 -20.10
C VAL A 465 -4.80 0.75 -19.32
N ILE A 466 -4.68 0.61 -18.00
CA ILE A 466 -4.12 1.62 -17.11
C ILE A 466 -2.83 1.10 -16.49
N LEU A 467 -1.75 1.87 -16.64
CA LEU A 467 -0.44 1.61 -16.04
C LEU A 467 -0.21 2.57 -14.88
N SER A 468 0.22 2.06 -13.72
CA SER A 468 0.52 2.91 -12.56
C SER A 468 1.50 2.29 -11.58
N THR A 469 2.04 3.11 -10.68
CA THR A 469 2.85 2.62 -9.57
C THR A 469 2.02 2.29 -8.33
N LEU A 470 2.39 1.21 -7.65
CA LEU A 470 1.86 0.89 -6.31
C LEU A 470 2.51 1.82 -5.27
N MET A 471 1.68 2.53 -4.50
CA MET A 471 2.15 3.16 -3.28
C MET A 471 2.40 2.09 -2.22
N ALA A 472 3.60 2.06 -1.63
CA ALA A 472 3.83 1.25 -0.45
C ALA A 472 3.06 1.87 0.73
N PRO A 473 2.29 1.08 1.52
CA PRO A 473 1.63 1.62 2.71
C PRO A 473 2.69 2.14 3.69
N TYR A 474 2.43 3.32 4.25
CA TYR A 474 3.30 3.93 5.26
C TYR A 474 3.58 2.94 6.39
N GLY A 475 4.85 2.79 6.74
CA GLY A 475 5.29 1.95 7.84
C GLY A 475 5.32 0.44 7.57
N GLN A 476 5.22 0.00 6.30
CA GLN A 476 5.42 -1.41 5.92
C GLN A 476 6.76 -1.96 6.44
N SER A 477 7.80 -1.13 6.51
CA SER A 477 9.11 -1.49 7.06
C SER A 477 9.12 -1.74 8.57
N TYR A 478 8.09 -1.33 9.32
CA TYR A 478 7.97 -1.55 10.77
C TYR A 478 7.13 -2.78 11.12
N VAL A 479 6.55 -3.47 10.12
CA VAL A 479 5.81 -4.72 10.33
C VAL A 479 6.72 -5.87 9.91
N GLU A 480 7.45 -6.42 10.86
CA GLU A 480 8.46 -7.47 10.63
C GLU A 480 7.88 -8.75 10.00
N ASP A 481 6.58 -9.03 10.20
CA ASP A 481 5.89 -10.23 9.70
C ASP A 481 5.30 -10.07 8.28
N LEU A 482 5.50 -8.93 7.61
CA LEU A 482 4.83 -8.61 6.36
C LEU A 482 5.53 -9.29 5.17
N ARG A 483 5.13 -10.54 4.93
CA ARG A 483 5.64 -11.41 3.85
C ARG A 483 5.28 -10.88 2.46
N SER A 484 6.21 -11.00 1.51
CA SER A 484 5.91 -10.82 0.09
C SER A 484 4.92 -11.89 -0.39
N ILE A 485 4.12 -11.61 -1.42
CA ILE A 485 3.22 -12.62 -2.02
C ILE A 485 3.99 -13.87 -2.50
N PHE A 486 5.27 -13.70 -2.88
CA PHE A 486 6.17 -14.79 -3.25
C PHE A 486 6.63 -15.67 -2.07
N GLU A 487 6.41 -15.20 -0.84
CA GLU A 487 6.76 -15.91 0.41
C GLU A 487 5.57 -16.66 1.01
N ILE A 488 4.39 -16.53 0.40
CA ILE A 488 3.19 -17.29 0.78
C ILE A 488 3.31 -18.71 0.22
N SER A 489 3.40 -19.71 1.10
CA SER A 489 3.76 -21.09 0.76
C SER A 489 2.83 -21.75 -0.25
N HIS A 490 1.50 -21.60 -0.10
CA HIS A 490 0.53 -22.22 -1.01
C HIS A 490 0.53 -21.58 -2.41
N LEU A 491 0.79 -20.27 -2.51
CA LEU A 491 0.94 -19.58 -3.80
C LEU A 491 2.26 -19.96 -4.47
N ARG A 492 3.36 -20.02 -3.70
CA ARG A 492 4.69 -20.39 -4.20
C ARG A 492 4.72 -21.81 -4.78
N LYS A 493 4.00 -22.76 -4.17
CA LYS A 493 3.88 -24.14 -4.69
C LYS A 493 3.22 -24.20 -6.07
N ARG A 494 2.34 -23.25 -6.38
CA ARG A 494 1.60 -23.15 -7.65
C ARG A 494 2.21 -22.14 -8.62
N ALA A 495 3.38 -21.60 -8.31
CA ALA A 495 4.01 -20.57 -9.13
C ALA A 495 4.42 -21.10 -10.50
N VAL A 496 4.01 -20.41 -11.55
CA VAL A 496 4.44 -20.69 -12.92
C VAL A 496 5.87 -20.21 -13.11
N PHE A 497 6.79 -21.14 -13.38
CA PHE A 497 8.20 -20.83 -13.57
C PHE A 497 8.53 -20.61 -15.04
N LEU A 498 9.10 -19.45 -15.38
CA LEU A 498 9.63 -19.21 -16.71
C LEU A 498 11.04 -19.78 -16.80
N ASP A 499 11.21 -20.78 -17.67
CA ASP A 499 12.36 -21.67 -17.62
C ASP A 499 13.48 -21.30 -18.58
N THR A 500 13.30 -20.32 -19.47
CA THR A 500 14.27 -20.03 -20.54
C THR A 500 14.64 -18.54 -20.56
N GLN A 501 15.93 -18.24 -20.44
CA GLN A 501 16.46 -16.88 -20.48
C GLN A 501 17.13 -16.57 -21.83
N TYR A 502 16.91 -15.35 -22.33
CA TYR A 502 17.35 -14.88 -23.64
C TYR A 502 18.32 -13.69 -23.58
N ARG A 503 18.80 -13.36 -22.37
CA ARG A 503 19.51 -12.10 -22.10
C ARG A 503 20.99 -12.33 -21.86
N MET A 504 21.30 -13.15 -20.87
CA MET A 504 22.65 -13.27 -20.35
C MET A 504 23.48 -14.20 -21.24
N PRO A 505 24.76 -13.87 -21.47
CA PRO A 505 25.73 -14.78 -22.05
C PRO A 505 25.77 -16.14 -21.33
N VAL A 506 26.03 -17.21 -22.09
CA VAL A 506 25.93 -18.59 -21.62
C VAL A 506 26.76 -18.87 -20.34
N PRO A 507 28.01 -18.39 -20.20
CA PRO A 507 28.79 -18.64 -18.99
C PRO A 507 28.16 -18.07 -17.71
N ILE A 508 27.66 -16.84 -17.78
CA ILE A 508 27.03 -16.14 -16.66
C ILE A 508 25.69 -16.81 -16.34
N ALA A 509 24.89 -17.08 -17.37
CA ALA A 509 23.57 -17.68 -17.21
C ALA A 509 23.63 -19.09 -16.62
N ASN A 510 24.57 -19.93 -17.07
CA ASN A 510 24.76 -21.28 -16.54
C ASN A 510 25.28 -21.26 -15.11
N PHE A 511 26.14 -20.29 -14.76
CA PHE A 511 26.53 -20.08 -13.37
C PHE A 511 25.33 -19.70 -12.50
N ILE A 512 24.51 -18.74 -12.92
CA ILE A 512 23.33 -18.29 -12.19
C ILE A 512 22.28 -19.41 -12.09
N SER A 513 22.06 -20.17 -13.17
CA SER A 513 21.15 -21.32 -13.18
C SER A 513 21.54 -22.36 -12.13
N ARG A 514 22.83 -22.74 -12.07
CA ARG A 514 23.36 -23.69 -11.08
C ARG A 514 23.22 -23.18 -9.65
N ASN A 515 23.66 -21.96 -9.38
CA ASN A 515 23.83 -21.45 -8.01
C ASN A 515 22.56 -20.80 -7.43
N VAL A 516 21.63 -20.34 -8.28
CA VAL A 516 20.43 -19.60 -7.83
C VAL A 516 19.14 -20.37 -8.12
N TYR A 517 19.07 -21.04 -9.27
CA TYR A 517 17.83 -21.66 -9.76
C TYR A 517 17.92 -23.19 -9.88
N THR A 518 18.89 -23.82 -9.21
CA THR A 518 19.07 -25.29 -9.15
C THR A 518 18.98 -25.97 -10.53
N ASN A 519 19.66 -25.41 -11.54
CA ASN A 519 19.65 -25.88 -12.94
C ASN A 519 18.32 -25.83 -13.67
N ARG A 520 17.29 -25.17 -13.12
CA ARG A 520 15.97 -25.06 -13.78
C ARG A 520 15.93 -24.01 -14.89
N LEU A 521 16.90 -23.09 -14.94
CA LEU A 521 16.95 -22.01 -15.92
C LEU A 521 17.80 -22.42 -17.12
N LYS A 522 17.14 -22.62 -18.26
CA LYS A 522 17.73 -22.86 -19.58
C LYS A 522 18.22 -21.54 -20.18
N THR A 523 19.18 -21.64 -21.09
CA THR A 523 19.83 -20.49 -21.72
C THR A 523 19.77 -20.61 -23.24
N GLU A 524 19.19 -19.59 -23.87
CA GLU A 524 19.24 -19.39 -25.32
C GLU A 524 19.92 -18.06 -25.62
N HIS A 525 21.22 -18.09 -25.90
CA HIS A 525 22.00 -16.89 -26.15
C HIS A 525 23.16 -17.16 -27.13
N PRO A 526 23.43 -16.26 -28.10
CA PRO A 526 24.49 -16.48 -29.09
C PRO A 526 25.90 -16.45 -28.49
N ILE A 527 26.13 -15.63 -27.45
CA ILE A 527 27.46 -15.46 -26.85
C ILE A 527 27.76 -16.58 -25.85
N LYS A 528 28.67 -17.47 -26.25
CA LYS A 528 29.18 -18.60 -25.43
C LYS A 528 30.57 -18.37 -24.83
N ALA A 529 31.25 -17.29 -25.24
CA ALA A 529 32.63 -17.03 -24.86
C ALA A 529 32.76 -16.67 -23.36
N LEU A 530 33.73 -17.29 -22.67
CA LEU A 530 34.05 -17.01 -21.25
C LEU A 530 34.47 -15.56 -21.01
N THR A 531 35.02 -14.90 -22.03
CA THR A 531 35.39 -13.49 -22.03
C THR A 531 34.20 -12.54 -21.88
N SER A 532 32.96 -13.04 -21.97
CA SER A 532 31.75 -12.26 -21.65
C SER A 532 31.66 -11.79 -20.19
N CYS A 533 32.49 -12.33 -19.28
CA CYS A 533 32.62 -11.84 -17.92
C CYS A 533 34.10 -11.65 -17.57
N VAL A 534 34.48 -10.40 -17.24
CA VAL A 534 35.86 -10.05 -16.89
C VAL A 534 35.90 -9.39 -15.52
N PHE A 535 36.85 -9.79 -14.69
CA PHE A 535 37.15 -9.15 -13.42
C PHE A 535 38.35 -8.22 -13.61
N VAL A 536 38.21 -6.96 -13.22
CA VAL A 536 39.32 -6.01 -13.20
C VAL A 536 39.76 -5.81 -11.75
N ASN A 537 40.99 -6.22 -11.47
CA ASN A 537 41.61 -6.05 -10.17
C ASN A 537 42.07 -4.60 -9.99
N VAL A 538 41.56 -3.96 -8.94
CA VAL A 538 41.93 -2.63 -8.47
C VAL A 538 42.61 -2.78 -7.10
N PRO A 539 43.85 -3.28 -7.05
CA PRO A 539 44.48 -3.74 -5.80
C PRO A 539 44.70 -2.63 -4.78
N THR A 540 44.74 -1.39 -5.26
CA THR A 540 45.31 -0.25 -4.55
C THR A 540 44.26 0.82 -4.26
N GLY A 541 43.00 0.56 -4.63
CA GLY A 541 41.84 1.36 -4.26
C GLY A 541 41.46 1.13 -2.80
N LYS A 542 41.00 2.19 -2.13
CA LYS A 542 40.44 2.14 -0.76
C LYS A 542 39.00 2.61 -0.80
N GLU A 543 38.14 1.99 0.00
CA GLU A 543 36.78 2.48 0.21
C GLU A 543 36.79 3.69 1.15
N GLU A 544 36.16 4.78 0.73
CA GLU A 544 36.06 6.05 1.47
C GLU A 544 34.58 6.40 1.66
N LYS A 545 34.23 6.88 2.86
CA LYS A 545 32.86 7.29 3.18
C LYS A 545 32.61 8.71 2.70
N LYS A 546 31.56 8.92 1.90
CA LYS A 546 31.12 10.25 1.43
C LYS A 546 29.63 10.43 1.74
N GLY A 547 29.32 11.26 2.74
CA GLY A 547 27.97 11.39 3.29
C GLY A 547 27.47 10.08 3.90
N HIS A 548 26.31 9.60 3.43
CA HIS A 548 25.74 8.31 3.83
C HIS A 548 26.19 7.12 2.94
N SER A 549 27.07 7.35 1.95
CA SER A 549 27.50 6.32 0.97
C SER A 549 29.02 6.07 1.00
N TRP A 550 29.45 5.12 0.18
CA TRP A 550 30.86 4.70 0.04
C TRP A 550 31.32 4.86 -1.41
N MET A 551 32.59 5.21 -1.61
CA MET A 551 33.21 5.45 -2.90
C MET A 551 34.60 4.80 -2.95
N ASN A 552 35.07 4.46 -4.14
CA ASN A 552 36.46 4.04 -4.37
C ASN A 552 37.02 4.81 -5.57
N VAL A 553 37.86 5.82 -5.31
CA VAL A 553 38.34 6.76 -6.33
C VAL A 553 39.15 6.05 -7.41
N ARG A 554 39.99 5.07 -7.08
CA ARG A 554 40.75 4.30 -8.08
C ARG A 554 39.85 3.44 -8.95
N GLY A 555 38.78 2.89 -8.36
CA GLY A 555 37.72 2.20 -9.10
C GLY A 555 37.04 3.14 -10.11
N VAL A 556 36.75 4.39 -9.70
CA VAL A 556 36.18 5.41 -10.59
C VAL A 556 37.12 5.73 -11.75
N SER A 557 38.41 5.96 -11.51
CA SER A 557 39.38 6.21 -12.58
C SER A 557 39.47 5.06 -13.58
N THR A 558 39.41 3.82 -13.09
CA THR A 558 39.40 2.61 -13.95
C THR A 558 38.11 2.51 -14.76
N ALA A 559 36.96 2.81 -14.15
CA ALA A 559 35.68 2.87 -14.85
C ALA A 559 35.71 3.92 -15.96
N LEU A 560 36.25 5.12 -15.69
CA LEU A 560 36.39 6.18 -16.69
C LEU A 560 37.29 5.77 -17.88
N ALA A 561 38.35 5.00 -17.62
CA ALA A 561 39.19 4.46 -18.70
C ALA A 561 38.42 3.47 -19.58
N LEU A 562 37.55 2.63 -19.00
CA LEU A 562 36.65 1.74 -19.75
C LEU A 562 35.65 2.55 -20.57
N VAL A 563 34.95 3.51 -19.95
CA VAL A 563 33.99 4.43 -20.59
C VAL A 563 34.58 5.05 -21.86
N ARG A 564 35.80 5.59 -21.79
CA ARG A 564 36.48 6.16 -22.95
C ARG A 564 36.65 5.16 -24.09
N LYS A 565 36.92 3.89 -23.78
CA LYS A 565 37.02 2.81 -24.78
C LYS A 565 35.66 2.46 -25.37
N PHE A 566 34.65 2.26 -24.52
CA PHE A 566 33.30 1.97 -25.02
C PHE A 566 32.79 3.08 -25.96
N ASN A 567 33.04 4.35 -25.62
CA ASN A 567 32.73 5.49 -26.49
C ASN A 567 33.52 5.42 -27.80
N LYS A 568 34.84 5.15 -27.75
CA LYS A 568 35.69 5.00 -28.95
C LYS A 568 35.18 3.92 -29.90
N TYR A 569 34.65 2.82 -29.37
CA TYR A 569 34.13 1.70 -30.17
C TYR A 569 32.62 1.79 -30.45
N GLY A 570 31.96 2.88 -30.08
CA GLY A 570 30.52 3.07 -30.31
C GLY A 570 29.63 1.99 -29.68
N LYS A 571 30.01 1.47 -28.51
CA LYS A 571 29.29 0.39 -27.82
C LYS A 571 28.33 0.96 -26.77
N SER A 572 27.13 0.40 -26.65
CA SER A 572 26.18 0.75 -25.58
C SER A 572 26.62 0.13 -24.26
N TYR A 573 26.67 0.92 -23.18
CA TYR A 573 27.07 0.44 -21.86
C TYR A 573 26.40 1.21 -20.74
N ARG A 574 26.38 0.58 -19.56
CA ARG A 574 25.95 1.22 -18.32
C ARG A 574 26.87 0.87 -17.16
N ILE A 575 27.17 1.87 -16.35
CA ILE A 575 27.82 1.66 -15.06
C ILE A 575 26.73 1.41 -14.02
N ILE A 576 26.82 0.32 -13.29
CA ILE A 576 25.86 -0.02 -12.24
C ILE A 576 26.55 -0.25 -10.90
N THR A 577 25.78 -0.01 -9.85
CA THR A 577 26.10 -0.32 -8.45
C THR A 577 25.10 -1.34 -7.90
N ALA A 578 25.20 -1.66 -6.61
CA ALA A 578 24.36 -2.67 -5.96
C ALA A 578 22.86 -2.33 -5.89
N TYR A 579 22.47 -1.12 -6.26
CA TYR A 579 21.10 -0.61 -6.14
C TYR A 579 20.41 -0.38 -7.48
N ASP A 580 21.09 -0.62 -8.61
CA ASP A 580 20.57 -0.29 -9.93
C ASP A 580 19.80 -1.44 -10.58
N GLY A 581 18.63 -1.11 -11.13
CA GLY A 581 17.72 -2.07 -11.79
C GLY A 581 17.83 -2.12 -13.32
N ASN A 582 18.68 -1.29 -13.93
CA ASN A 582 18.76 -1.12 -15.38
C ASN A 582 19.60 -2.21 -16.06
N GLU A 583 19.35 -2.45 -17.34
CA GLU A 583 20.06 -3.41 -18.18
C GLU A 583 20.66 -2.73 -19.41
N ASP A 584 21.76 -3.28 -19.93
CA ASP A 584 22.42 -2.75 -21.12
C ASP A 584 23.21 -3.87 -21.83
N ASP A 585 23.71 -3.57 -23.03
CA ASP A 585 24.58 -4.48 -23.79
C ASP A 585 25.81 -4.83 -22.97
N TYR A 586 26.53 -3.83 -22.49
CA TYR A 586 27.69 -4.02 -21.63
C TYR A 586 27.49 -3.37 -20.27
N ILE A 587 27.83 -4.11 -19.21
CA ILE A 587 27.71 -3.62 -17.84
C ILE A 587 29.10 -3.44 -17.24
N ILE A 588 29.36 -2.25 -16.70
CA ILE A 588 30.52 -1.99 -15.84
C ILE A 588 29.99 -2.00 -14.41
N LEU A 589 30.25 -3.08 -13.69
CA LEU A 589 29.80 -3.27 -12.32
C LEU A 589 30.91 -2.84 -11.34
N SER A 590 30.64 -1.84 -10.50
CA SER A 590 31.57 -1.44 -9.43
C SER A 590 31.12 -1.99 -8.09
N LEU A 591 31.96 -2.80 -7.44
CA LEU A 591 31.66 -3.33 -6.11
C LEU A 591 32.00 -2.36 -4.97
N VAL A 592 32.84 -1.36 -5.23
CA VAL A 592 33.33 -0.31 -4.29
C VAL A 592 34.13 -0.83 -3.09
N ARG A 593 33.63 -1.87 -2.43
CA ARG A 593 34.15 -2.48 -1.21
C ARG A 593 35.55 -3.04 -1.39
N THR A 594 36.36 -2.86 -0.35
CA THR A 594 37.73 -3.39 -0.29
C THR A 594 37.97 -4.24 0.96
N GLY A 595 37.13 -4.13 2.00
CA GLY A 595 37.25 -4.94 3.21
C GLY A 595 35.95 -5.56 3.73
N ASN A 596 34.88 -4.77 3.89
CA ASN A 596 33.62 -5.26 4.43
C ASN A 596 32.71 -5.81 3.32
N LEU A 597 32.09 -6.97 3.55
CA LEU A 597 31.19 -7.62 2.61
C LEU A 597 29.95 -6.78 2.30
N GLY A 598 29.40 -6.07 3.29
CA GLY A 598 28.19 -5.25 3.11
C GLY A 598 27.08 -5.97 2.35
N PHE A 599 26.67 -5.40 1.21
CA PHE A 599 25.61 -5.93 0.34
C PHE A 599 25.96 -7.27 -0.32
N MET A 600 27.23 -7.67 -0.39
CA MET A 600 27.65 -8.93 -1.01
C MET A 600 27.20 -10.17 -0.22
N LYS A 601 26.74 -9.99 1.04
CA LYS A 601 26.07 -11.03 1.82
C LYS A 601 24.65 -11.32 1.31
N GLU A 602 24.03 -10.36 0.61
CA GLU A 602 22.64 -10.47 0.18
C GLU A 602 22.52 -11.14 -1.18
N HIS A 603 22.21 -12.43 -1.15
CA HIS A 603 22.17 -13.29 -2.34
C HIS A 603 21.23 -12.75 -3.45
N ARG A 604 20.08 -12.18 -3.06
CA ARG A 604 19.10 -11.60 -3.99
C ARG A 604 19.66 -10.39 -4.75
N ARG A 605 20.40 -9.50 -4.07
CA ARG A 605 21.05 -8.33 -4.70
C ARG A 605 22.14 -8.75 -5.66
N MET A 606 22.97 -9.71 -5.26
CA MET A 606 24.05 -10.20 -6.13
C MET A 606 23.50 -10.84 -7.41
N ASN A 607 22.45 -11.65 -7.30
CA ASN A 607 21.76 -12.21 -8.47
C ASN A 607 21.24 -11.10 -9.40
N VAL A 608 20.61 -10.07 -8.84
CA VAL A 608 20.15 -8.89 -9.60
C VAL A 608 21.30 -8.20 -10.33
N MET A 609 22.45 -7.96 -9.68
CA MET A 609 23.58 -7.24 -10.27
C MET A 609 24.24 -8.01 -11.42
N LEU A 610 24.43 -9.33 -11.25
CA LEU A 610 25.12 -10.18 -12.23
C LEU A 610 24.29 -10.44 -13.49
N THR A 611 22.98 -10.16 -13.46
CA THR A 611 22.02 -10.54 -14.50
C THR A 611 21.58 -9.37 -15.40
N ARG A 612 22.33 -8.25 -15.38
CA ARG A 612 22.00 -7.01 -16.10
C ARG A 612 22.60 -6.87 -17.50
N CYS A 613 23.60 -7.68 -17.85
CA CYS A 613 24.25 -7.59 -19.16
C CYS A 613 23.53 -8.42 -20.23
N LYS A 614 23.52 -7.90 -21.47
CA LYS A 614 23.10 -8.66 -22.67
C LYS A 614 24.29 -9.27 -23.41
N LYS A 615 25.42 -8.55 -23.48
CA LYS A 615 26.61 -8.98 -24.23
C LYS A 615 27.80 -9.31 -23.33
N GLY A 616 28.04 -8.50 -22.30
CA GLY A 616 29.12 -8.79 -21.35
C GLY A 616 29.13 -7.91 -20.10
N ILE A 617 29.85 -8.36 -19.08
CA ILE A 617 30.00 -7.66 -17.81
C ILE A 617 31.49 -7.54 -17.43
N ILE A 618 31.87 -6.34 -16.96
CA ILE A 618 33.18 -6.05 -16.39
C ILE A 618 32.97 -5.71 -14.92
N ILE A 619 33.56 -6.50 -14.02
CA ILE A 619 33.41 -6.35 -12.57
C ILE A 619 34.68 -5.69 -12.01
N LEU A 620 34.56 -4.43 -11.60
CA LEU A 620 35.62 -3.67 -10.93
C LEU A 620 35.62 -4.01 -9.44
N THR A 621 36.71 -4.61 -8.97
CA THR A 621 36.81 -5.08 -7.58
C THR A 621 38.26 -5.23 -7.12
N ASN A 622 38.45 -5.54 -5.84
CA ASN A 622 39.73 -5.95 -5.29
C ASN A 622 39.83 -7.48 -5.27
N ARG A 623 40.85 -8.04 -5.90
CA ARG A 623 41.05 -9.49 -6.02
C ARG A 623 41.20 -10.18 -4.67
N THR A 624 41.97 -9.60 -3.75
CA THR A 624 42.17 -10.11 -2.39
C THR A 624 40.85 -10.20 -1.61
N LEU A 625 39.92 -9.25 -1.83
CA LEU A 625 38.60 -9.31 -1.22
C LEU A 625 37.76 -10.49 -1.77
N ILE A 626 37.74 -10.66 -3.09
CA ILE A 626 36.95 -11.68 -3.79
C ILE A 626 37.46 -13.09 -3.51
N GLU A 627 38.77 -13.30 -3.56
CA GLU A 627 39.39 -14.60 -3.29
C GLU A 627 39.47 -14.90 -1.78
N GLY A 628 39.44 -13.88 -0.93
CA GLY A 628 39.42 -13.99 0.52
C GLY A 628 38.02 -13.94 1.13
N LYS A 629 37.70 -12.81 1.79
CA LYS A 629 36.48 -12.67 2.62
C LYS A 629 35.17 -12.86 1.84
N ALA A 630 35.15 -12.56 0.54
CA ALA A 630 33.97 -12.68 -0.32
C ALA A 630 33.95 -13.95 -1.18
N SER A 631 34.83 -14.92 -0.92
CA SER A 631 34.91 -16.18 -1.67
C SER A 631 33.60 -16.98 -1.65
N SER A 632 32.88 -16.97 -0.52
CA SER A 632 31.57 -17.62 -0.35
C SER A 632 30.39 -16.83 -0.93
N SER A 633 30.61 -15.58 -1.35
CA SER A 633 29.56 -14.79 -2.01
C SER A 633 29.30 -15.29 -3.43
N LEU A 634 28.13 -14.93 -3.99
CA LEU A 634 27.77 -15.32 -5.36
C LEU A 634 28.80 -14.81 -6.40
N VAL A 635 29.38 -13.61 -6.20
CA VAL A 635 30.42 -13.07 -7.09
C VAL A 635 31.78 -13.74 -6.89
N GLY A 636 32.13 -14.14 -5.67
CA GLY A 636 33.33 -14.93 -5.39
C GLY A 636 33.27 -16.31 -6.03
N SER A 637 32.12 -16.96 -5.93
CA SER A 637 31.85 -18.24 -6.60
C SER A 637 31.90 -18.11 -8.13
N LEU A 638 31.41 -16.99 -8.68
CA LEU A 638 31.52 -16.70 -10.12
C LEU A 638 32.99 -16.57 -10.54
N ALA A 639 33.78 -15.76 -9.83
CA ALA A 639 35.21 -15.59 -10.10
C ALA A 639 35.96 -16.93 -10.06
N LYS A 640 35.69 -17.76 -9.04
CA LYS A 640 36.26 -19.11 -8.93
C LYS A 640 35.88 -20.00 -10.12
N SER A 641 34.61 -19.93 -10.57
CA SER A 641 34.12 -20.74 -11.68
C SER A 641 34.69 -20.37 -13.05
N LEU A 642 35.05 -19.09 -13.24
CA LEU A 642 35.67 -18.60 -14.48
C LEU A 642 37.20 -18.78 -14.50
N GLY A 643 37.80 -18.92 -13.32
CA GLY A 643 39.24 -19.18 -13.17
C GLY A 643 40.13 -17.95 -13.37
N PRO A 644 41.45 -18.12 -13.29
CA PRO A 644 42.41 -17.01 -13.26
C PRO A 644 42.46 -16.20 -14.56
N LYS A 645 42.09 -16.80 -15.71
CA LYS A 645 42.06 -16.13 -17.02
C LYS A 645 41.00 -15.03 -17.14
N ALA A 646 40.03 -15.01 -16.23
CA ALA A 646 39.01 -13.95 -16.19
C ALA A 646 39.49 -12.66 -15.51
N TRP A 647 40.67 -12.67 -14.88
CA TRP A 647 41.24 -11.52 -14.19
C TRP A 647 42.15 -10.69 -15.09
N VAL A 648 41.97 -9.38 -15.00
CA VAL A 648 42.77 -8.36 -15.68
C VAL A 648 43.22 -7.34 -14.64
N GLU A 649 44.47 -6.88 -14.74
CA GLU A 649 44.95 -5.83 -13.84
C GLU A 649 44.49 -4.44 -14.33
N SER A 650 44.04 -3.59 -13.42
CA SER A 650 43.57 -2.23 -13.75
C SER A 650 44.56 -1.41 -14.58
N GLY A 651 45.88 -1.62 -14.41
CA GLY A 651 46.92 -0.97 -15.22
C GLY A 651 46.99 -1.42 -16.69
N GLN A 652 46.34 -2.54 -17.04
CA GLN A 652 46.23 -3.02 -18.42
C GLN A 652 45.07 -2.36 -19.16
N VAL A 653 44.06 -1.87 -18.44
CA VAL A 653 42.84 -1.28 -19.02
C VAL A 653 43.13 -0.08 -19.93
N PRO A 654 44.01 0.88 -19.59
CA PRO A 654 44.31 2.02 -20.45
C PRO A 654 45.10 1.69 -21.73
N ARG A 655 45.74 0.51 -21.82
CA ARG A 655 46.62 0.15 -22.95
C ARG A 655 45.83 -0.02 -24.24
N SER A 656 46.36 0.41 -25.39
CA SER A 656 45.67 0.43 -26.69
C SER A 656 45.04 -0.91 -27.10
N ASN A 657 45.65 -2.03 -26.73
CA ASN A 657 45.25 -3.36 -27.20
C ASN A 657 44.24 -4.07 -26.28
N PHE A 658 43.85 -3.46 -25.15
CA PHE A 658 42.89 -4.08 -24.24
C PHE A 658 41.45 -3.85 -24.72
N TYR A 659 40.83 -4.88 -25.29
CA TYR A 659 39.39 -4.94 -25.52
C TYR A 659 38.85 -6.24 -24.88
N PRO A 660 38.02 -6.16 -23.83
CA PRO A 660 37.70 -7.31 -22.98
C PRO A 660 36.77 -8.34 -23.64
N PHE A 661 36.15 -8.01 -24.77
CA PHE A 661 35.15 -8.84 -25.43
C PHE A 661 35.58 -9.16 -26.86
N PRO A 662 35.25 -10.33 -27.43
CA PRO A 662 35.49 -10.59 -28.84
C PRO A 662 34.65 -9.62 -29.71
N ASN A 663 35.15 -9.29 -30.90
CA ASN A 663 34.49 -8.38 -31.84
C ASN A 663 33.11 -8.87 -32.26
#